data_AF-A0A8T4P3B0-F1
#
_entry.id   AF-A0A8T4P3B0-F1
#
_cell.length_a   1.000
_cell.length_b   1.000
_cell.length_c   1.000
_cell.angle_alpha   90.00
_cell.angle_beta   90.00
_cell.angle_gamma   90.00
#
_symmetry.space_group_name_H-M   'P 1'
#
loop_
_entity.id
_entity.type
_entity.pdbx_description
1 polymer ?
#
loop_
_entity_poly.entity_id
_entity_poly.type
_entity_poly.pdbx_seq_one_letter_code
_entity_poly.pdbx_strand_id
1 'polypeptide(L)'
;MVEIPVKNKYRFLFLMVVLSSFTAYTVLADTAYFEEKIRSIVMTVTSLVLLFFIFLVYKSTTKNNTIQEEKKDLSQINLGVPKDLEKLDILPPPPPSSILKSEEKKSWKELREEKRKAKLLEKQRIREKKRRLKLEKKSKKEGVRKQKELEKQRIKEEKEEEKRKKLEEKKNQKEEKRKAKLLAKRRKKKEKELKKLNKSREKEKRRLEKEAKRKKKQKEKQRKTEEKKEAKRKEKLSKKRKKARIKKQKEKRKEEIRKRIEEEKKKKIEEKQRKERLKREDEEEHRRIHEKLRRLRDKRALEEQRKRDEEKERIIKEKNRKEKLEKARKLEEKEKRRLEKEAKIREISQKRVEEQIRWEEEKRRRQIEGDNLKQLKKLKKLKEKEKRRLEKEAKIRKKEKEKNKKIREKEIRLPPPPPPIPHEIEKIRQKELEEKRKAKEAKRKQLLEKKRKLRAERIRKFKKIAHDIGLYKTKAEKKRIEEEKRKLKEKKSKEEEKRLREEELEKKKREEEKEKQIEKERKEKDKQEKLEERQRREEIKRRKEEESAKKPLFILPTKKEEEELPPLPLPTLEEEMPEEEYEEEEKRKLELEKKLRKEELKKQKEFEKQRIKEEKERIRLEKKREREEARKERIEEKRRIEEEKKEARLLKKQEREEESKTITKSDEEEIEQAIGRLKEEKPIEEEKGGAIEEATPIVPSLESRDEVESINIKIANARDALMDLDLERAKQAYIKIMKIYNKLSNDKKRAVYSDIMDLYEERKNAERVIKR
;
A
#
# COMPACT_ATOMS: atom_id res chain seq x y z
N MET A 1 -3.00 8.96 -65.48
CA MET A 1 -1.93 8.43 -64.59
C MET A 1 -1.54 9.53 -63.62
N VAL A 2 -1.80 9.36 -62.32
CA VAL A 2 -1.45 10.38 -61.30
C VAL A 2 -0.02 10.11 -60.84
N GLU A 3 0.91 11.02 -61.11
CA GLU A 3 2.30 10.93 -60.66
C GLU A 3 2.36 11.10 -59.13
N ILE A 4 2.33 9.98 -58.42
CA ILE A 4 2.58 9.97 -56.97
C ILE A 4 4.08 10.18 -56.77
N PRO A 5 4.51 11.21 -56.02
CA PRO A 5 5.92 11.49 -55.79
C PRO A 5 6.61 10.28 -55.16
N VAL A 6 7.85 9.98 -55.58
CA VAL A 6 8.60 8.74 -55.26
C VAL A 6 8.63 8.42 -53.75
N LYS A 7 8.66 9.44 -52.88
CA LYS A 7 8.63 9.27 -51.41
C LYS A 7 7.29 8.73 -50.87
N ASN A 8 6.19 8.89 -51.60
CA ASN A 8 4.87 8.37 -51.22
C ASN A 8 4.58 6.99 -51.83
N LYS A 9 5.30 6.56 -52.87
CA LYS A 9 5.14 5.21 -53.46
C LYS A 9 5.44 4.11 -52.45
N TYR A 10 6.51 4.22 -51.67
CA TYR A 10 6.87 3.22 -50.66
C TYR A 10 5.86 3.14 -49.51
N ARG A 11 5.26 4.28 -49.10
CA ARG A 11 4.21 4.30 -48.08
C ARG A 11 2.91 3.66 -48.57
N PHE A 12 2.58 3.88 -49.84
CA PHE A 12 1.41 3.29 -50.47
C PHE A 12 1.57 1.78 -50.68
N LEU A 13 2.73 1.33 -51.16
CA LEU A 13 3.08 -0.09 -51.26
C LEU A 13 3.06 -0.78 -49.89
N PHE A 14 3.60 -0.15 -48.86
CA PHE A 14 3.55 -0.69 -47.49
C PHE A 14 2.11 -0.82 -46.97
N LEU A 15 1.27 0.19 -47.23
CA LEU A 15 -0.15 0.14 -46.86
C LEU A 15 -0.89 -0.99 -47.59
N MET A 16 -0.63 -1.19 -48.88
CA MET A 16 -1.23 -2.27 -49.69
C MET A 16 -0.81 -3.65 -49.18
N VAL A 17 0.47 -3.84 -48.80
CA VAL A 17 0.97 -5.10 -48.22
C VAL A 17 0.34 -5.37 -46.84
N VAL A 18 0.14 -4.34 -46.02
CA VAL A 18 -0.52 -4.51 -44.72
C VAL A 18 -2.00 -4.85 -44.90
N LEU A 19 -2.69 -4.22 -45.85
CA LEU A 19 -4.10 -4.51 -46.16
C LEU A 19 -4.30 -5.90 -46.80
N SER A 20 -3.38 -6.36 -47.66
CA SER A 20 -3.43 -7.71 -48.22
C SER A 20 -3.16 -8.79 -47.16
N SER A 21 -2.21 -8.52 -46.24
CA SER A 21 -1.93 -9.41 -45.11
C SER A 21 -3.12 -9.48 -44.14
N PHE A 22 -3.81 -8.34 -43.93
CA PHE A 22 -4.99 -8.27 -43.07
C PHE A 22 -6.17 -9.06 -43.65
N THR A 23 -6.42 -8.94 -44.95
CA THR A 23 -7.48 -9.69 -45.64
C THR A 23 -7.22 -11.19 -45.65
N ALA A 24 -5.97 -11.62 -45.87
CA ALA A 24 -5.59 -13.03 -45.72
C ALA A 24 -5.81 -13.55 -44.29
N TYR A 25 -5.49 -12.75 -43.27
CA TYR A 25 -5.65 -13.14 -41.87
C TYR A 25 -7.12 -13.22 -41.42
N THR A 26 -7.98 -12.33 -41.93
CA THR A 26 -9.43 -12.38 -41.64
C THR A 26 -10.08 -13.62 -42.26
N VAL A 27 -9.67 -14.00 -43.47
CA VAL A 27 -10.15 -15.23 -44.12
C VAL A 27 -9.71 -16.47 -43.34
N LEU A 28 -8.47 -16.51 -42.85
CA LEU A 28 -7.98 -17.59 -41.97
C LEU A 28 -8.70 -17.62 -40.62
N ALA A 29 -9.04 -16.47 -40.03
CA ALA A 29 -9.73 -16.40 -38.74
C ALA A 29 -11.20 -16.82 -38.79
N ASP A 30 -11.83 -16.82 -39.97
CA ASP A 30 -13.19 -17.32 -40.19
C ASP A 30 -13.25 -18.82 -40.47
N THR A 31 -12.12 -19.49 -40.71
CA THR A 31 -12.06 -20.95 -40.69
C THR A 31 -12.18 -21.45 -39.25
N ALA A 32 -13.10 -22.41 -39.01
CA ALA A 32 -13.71 -22.77 -37.72
C ALA A 32 -12.77 -23.35 -36.63
N TYR A 33 -11.45 -23.21 -36.76
CA TYR A 33 -10.46 -23.88 -35.92
C TYR A 33 -9.87 -23.02 -34.79
N PHE A 34 -10.23 -21.74 -34.68
CA PHE A 34 -9.71 -20.88 -33.62
C PHE A 34 -10.65 -20.79 -32.41
N GLU A 35 -10.18 -21.28 -31.25
CA GLU A 35 -10.84 -21.07 -29.96
C GLU A 35 -11.20 -19.58 -29.78
N GLU A 36 -12.41 -19.29 -29.25
CA GLU A 36 -12.92 -17.92 -29.04
C GLU A 36 -11.92 -16.98 -28.35
N LYS A 37 -11.05 -17.55 -27.51
CA LYS A 37 -10.02 -16.85 -26.77
C LYS A 37 -8.91 -16.28 -27.66
N ILE A 38 -8.53 -17.01 -28.72
CA ILE A 38 -7.53 -16.55 -29.69
C ILE A 38 -8.16 -15.49 -30.60
N ARG A 39 -9.42 -15.69 -31.02
CA ARG A 39 -10.17 -14.69 -31.80
C ARG A 39 -10.26 -13.35 -31.06
N SER A 40 -10.51 -13.39 -29.74
CA SER A 40 -10.53 -12.20 -28.89
C SER A 40 -9.17 -11.49 -28.85
N ILE A 41 -8.07 -12.23 -28.69
CA ILE A 41 -6.71 -11.67 -28.67
C ILE A 41 -6.35 -11.05 -30.02
N VAL A 42 -6.64 -11.74 -31.13
CA VAL A 42 -6.38 -11.23 -32.49
C VAL A 42 -7.17 -9.95 -32.75
N MET A 43 -8.44 -9.88 -32.35
CA MET A 43 -9.27 -8.66 -32.43
C MET A 43 -8.70 -7.51 -31.58
N THR A 44 -8.13 -7.80 -30.40
CA THR A 44 -7.53 -6.75 -29.56
C THR A 44 -6.24 -6.21 -30.16
N VAL A 45 -5.38 -7.11 -30.67
CA VAL A 45 -4.10 -6.72 -31.29
C VAL A 45 -4.35 -5.92 -32.57
N THR A 46 -5.28 -6.36 -33.42
CA THR A 46 -5.63 -5.64 -34.66
C THR A 46 -6.21 -4.25 -34.35
N SER A 47 -7.07 -4.11 -33.34
CA SER A 47 -7.58 -2.80 -32.92
C SER A 47 -6.47 -1.86 -32.43
N LEU A 48 -5.46 -2.37 -31.71
CA LEU A 48 -4.31 -1.57 -31.26
C LEU A 48 -3.42 -1.12 -32.42
N VAL A 49 -3.19 -2.00 -33.40
CA VAL A 49 -2.42 -1.65 -34.62
C VAL A 49 -3.13 -0.56 -35.42
N LEU A 50 -4.45 -0.65 -35.56
CA LEU A 50 -5.25 0.35 -36.27
C LEU A 50 -5.20 1.72 -35.58
N LEU A 51 -5.31 1.75 -34.25
CA LEU A 51 -5.18 2.99 -33.46
C LEU A 51 -3.78 3.60 -33.59
N PHE A 52 -2.73 2.77 -33.63
CA PHE A 52 -1.35 3.24 -33.84
C PHE A 52 -1.16 3.86 -35.23
N PHE A 53 -1.76 3.27 -36.27
CA PHE A 53 -1.74 3.85 -37.62
C PHE A 53 -2.48 5.20 -37.70
N ILE A 54 -3.66 5.30 -37.10
CA ILE A 54 -4.41 6.57 -37.01
C ILE A 54 -3.55 7.64 -36.32
N PHE A 55 -2.85 7.27 -35.25
CA PHE A 55 -1.94 8.18 -34.56
C PHE A 55 -0.76 8.63 -35.43
N LEU A 56 -0.15 7.74 -36.21
CA LEU A 56 0.94 8.09 -37.13
C LEU A 56 0.47 9.01 -38.27
N VAL A 57 -0.72 8.77 -38.81
CA VAL A 57 -1.33 9.66 -39.82
C VAL A 57 -1.59 11.03 -39.20
N TYR A 58 -2.21 11.09 -38.02
CA TYR A 58 -2.50 12.32 -37.31
C TYR A 58 -1.22 13.14 -37.01
N LYS A 59 -0.15 12.47 -36.56
CA LYS A 59 1.16 13.10 -36.30
C LYS A 59 1.84 13.59 -37.58
N SER A 60 1.58 12.96 -38.72
CA SER A 60 2.12 13.39 -40.02
C SER A 60 1.35 14.59 -40.58
N THR A 61 0.03 14.63 -40.39
CA THR A 61 -0.79 15.77 -40.82
C THR A 61 -0.53 17.04 -40.00
N THR A 62 -0.25 16.91 -38.70
CA THR A 62 0.04 18.08 -37.86
C THR A 62 1.38 18.73 -38.21
N LYS A 63 2.41 17.93 -38.54
CA LYS A 63 3.72 18.47 -38.97
C LYS A 63 3.66 19.23 -40.30
N ASN A 64 2.84 18.78 -41.26
CA ASN A 64 2.73 19.48 -42.55
C ASN A 64 1.98 20.81 -42.45
N ASN A 65 1.05 20.95 -41.50
CA ASN A 65 0.35 22.22 -41.27
C ASN A 65 1.24 23.26 -40.58
N THR A 66 2.19 22.84 -39.74
CA THR A 66 3.15 23.77 -39.10
C THR A 66 4.16 24.35 -40.11
N ILE A 67 4.54 23.57 -41.13
CA ILE A 67 5.49 24.01 -42.17
C ILE A 67 4.85 24.98 -43.17
N GLN A 68 3.52 24.99 -43.30
CA GLN A 68 2.80 25.96 -44.15
C GLN A 68 2.61 27.33 -43.47
N GLU A 69 2.63 27.42 -42.14
CA GLU A 69 2.58 28.70 -41.43
C GLU A 69 3.94 29.42 -41.44
N GLU A 70 5.07 28.70 -41.34
CA GLU A 70 6.41 29.31 -41.39
C GLU A 70 6.78 29.89 -42.76
N LYS A 71 6.17 29.43 -43.86
CA LYS A 71 6.41 30.01 -45.20
C LYS A 71 5.65 31.33 -45.46
N LYS A 72 4.71 31.72 -44.60
CA LYS A 72 4.02 33.02 -44.71
C LYS A 72 4.69 34.15 -43.93
N ASP A 73 5.57 33.84 -42.98
CA ASP A 73 6.23 34.83 -42.13
C ASP A 73 7.64 35.25 -42.62
N LEU A 74 8.15 34.63 -43.69
CA LEU A 74 9.45 34.96 -44.30
C LEU A 74 9.40 36.01 -45.42
N SER A 75 8.23 36.54 -45.80
CA SER A 75 8.11 37.61 -46.81
C SER A 75 8.09 39.03 -46.22
N GLN A 76 8.40 39.22 -44.93
CA GLN A 76 8.41 40.55 -44.29
C GLN A 76 9.58 40.76 -43.31
N ILE A 77 10.79 40.37 -43.69
CA ILE A 77 11.99 40.79 -42.94
C ILE A 77 12.86 41.65 -43.86
N ASN A 78 12.69 42.96 -43.70
CA ASN A 78 13.69 43.98 -44.05
C ASN A 78 14.99 43.63 -43.31
N LEU A 79 16.01 43.21 -44.06
CA LEU A 79 17.39 43.26 -43.59
C LEU A 79 17.98 44.60 -44.04
N GLY A 80 18.33 45.41 -43.05
CA GLY A 80 19.15 46.60 -43.26
C GLY A 80 20.50 46.20 -43.83
N VAL A 81 20.87 46.86 -44.92
CA VAL A 81 22.23 46.87 -45.46
C VAL A 81 22.83 48.23 -45.08
N PRO A 82 23.95 48.27 -44.33
CA PRO A 82 24.83 49.42 -44.32
C PRO A 82 25.91 49.20 -45.40
N LYS A 83 26.16 50.20 -46.25
CA LYS A 83 27.47 50.41 -46.88
C LYS A 83 27.51 51.74 -47.62
N ASP A 84 28.44 52.56 -47.15
CA ASP A 84 29.11 53.61 -47.90
C ASP A 84 29.83 53.04 -49.14
N LEU A 85 30.16 53.95 -50.07
CA LEU A 85 30.91 53.80 -51.32
C LEU A 85 30.18 53.12 -52.49
N GLU A 86 29.71 53.93 -53.44
CA GLU A 86 30.34 54.03 -54.76
C GLU A 86 29.80 55.24 -55.54
N LYS A 87 30.72 56.10 -55.97
CA LYS A 87 30.54 57.06 -57.05
C LYS A 87 30.42 56.26 -58.35
N LEU A 88 29.46 56.58 -59.23
CA LEU A 88 29.70 56.73 -60.68
C LEU A 88 28.43 57.27 -61.37
N ASP A 89 28.68 58.15 -62.33
CA ASP A 89 27.74 58.87 -63.19
C ASP A 89 26.72 57.96 -63.89
N ILE A 90 25.47 58.46 -64.05
CA ILE A 90 24.63 58.36 -65.28
C ILE A 90 23.48 59.40 -65.15
N LEU A 91 23.62 60.46 -65.95
CA LEU A 91 22.64 61.30 -66.67
C LEU A 91 21.29 61.72 -66.02
N PRO A 92 20.95 63.03 -66.01
CA PRO A 92 19.58 63.50 -65.82
C PRO A 92 18.73 63.30 -67.10
N PRO A 93 17.46 62.88 -67.01
CA PRO A 93 16.56 62.89 -68.16
C PRO A 93 16.10 64.32 -68.52
N PRO A 94 15.80 64.57 -69.81
CA PRO A 94 15.69 65.90 -70.41
C PRO A 94 14.40 66.65 -70.01
N PRO A 95 14.40 67.99 -70.09
CA PRO A 95 13.21 68.80 -69.90
C PRO A 95 12.27 68.65 -71.12
N PRO A 96 10.97 68.41 -70.93
CA PRO A 96 10.02 68.57 -72.01
C PRO A 96 9.79 70.07 -72.26
N SER A 97 10.33 70.51 -73.39
CA SER A 97 10.08 71.76 -74.06
C SER A 97 8.59 71.94 -74.40
N SER A 98 8.09 73.12 -74.06
CA SER A 98 7.15 73.96 -74.81
C SER A 98 6.18 73.29 -75.79
N ILE A 99 4.87 73.40 -75.54
CA ILE A 99 3.84 73.59 -76.57
C ILE A 99 2.62 74.33 -75.98
N LEU A 100 2.38 75.50 -76.58
CA LEU A 100 1.13 76.24 -76.76
C LEU A 100 0.37 76.81 -75.56
N LYS A 101 0.59 78.12 -75.40
CA LYS A 101 -0.38 79.13 -74.98
C LYS A 101 -1.73 78.92 -75.68
N SER A 102 -2.79 78.75 -74.91
CA SER A 102 -4.12 79.24 -75.26
C SER A 102 -4.73 79.82 -73.99
N GLU A 103 -4.62 81.14 -73.85
CA GLU A 103 -5.33 81.94 -72.85
C GLU A 103 -6.83 81.94 -73.19
N GLU A 104 -7.57 80.94 -72.72
CA GLU A 104 -9.00 81.15 -72.49
C GLU A 104 -9.17 81.76 -71.11
N LYS A 105 -9.54 83.04 -71.07
CA LYS A 105 -10.04 83.72 -69.86
C LYS A 105 -11.31 83.00 -69.41
N LYS A 106 -11.15 81.90 -68.67
CA LYS A 106 -12.25 81.27 -67.94
C LYS A 106 -12.84 82.32 -67.01
N SER A 107 -14.10 82.66 -67.27
CA SER A 107 -14.90 83.56 -66.48
C SER A 107 -14.71 83.26 -64.99
N TRP A 108 -14.58 84.29 -64.14
CA TRP A 108 -14.47 84.14 -62.68
C TRP A 108 -15.56 83.22 -62.07
N LYS A 109 -16.67 83.03 -62.80
CA LYS A 109 -17.74 82.07 -62.49
C LYS A 109 -17.27 80.62 -62.58
N GLU A 110 -16.56 80.22 -63.65
CA GLU A 110 -16.06 78.85 -63.84
C GLU A 110 -14.97 78.50 -62.83
N LEU A 111 -14.03 79.42 -62.56
CA LEU A 111 -12.99 79.21 -61.55
C LEU A 111 -13.59 79.01 -60.14
N ARG A 112 -14.69 79.70 -59.83
CA ARG A 112 -15.44 79.51 -58.56
C ARG A 112 -16.18 78.18 -58.54
N GLU A 113 -16.75 77.73 -59.65
CA GLU A 113 -17.40 76.43 -59.75
C GLU A 113 -16.42 75.28 -59.67
N GLU A 114 -15.27 75.38 -60.31
CA GLU A 114 -14.19 74.39 -60.24
C GLU A 114 -13.62 74.30 -58.82
N LYS A 115 -13.43 75.44 -58.14
CA LYS A 115 -13.03 75.48 -56.72
C LYS A 115 -14.10 74.91 -55.79
N ARG A 116 -15.39 75.04 -56.12
CA ARG A 116 -16.50 74.40 -55.38
C ARG A 116 -16.53 72.89 -55.61
N LYS A 117 -16.37 72.44 -56.85
CA LYS A 117 -16.28 71.02 -57.23
C LYS A 117 -15.08 70.35 -56.57
N ALA A 118 -13.91 70.99 -56.58
CA ALA A 118 -12.69 70.52 -55.90
C ALA A 118 -12.89 70.39 -54.38
N LYS A 119 -13.50 71.40 -53.72
CA LYS A 119 -13.82 71.32 -52.29
C LYS A 119 -14.82 70.21 -51.96
N LEU A 120 -15.79 69.96 -52.82
CA LEU A 120 -16.76 68.86 -52.68
C LEU A 120 -16.08 67.49 -52.81
N LEU A 121 -15.20 67.34 -53.80
CA LEU A 121 -14.41 66.13 -54.03
C LEU A 121 -13.47 65.86 -52.85
N GLU A 122 -12.80 66.88 -52.33
CA GLU A 122 -11.93 66.79 -51.16
C GLU A 122 -12.72 66.38 -49.91
N LYS A 123 -13.91 66.96 -49.71
CA LYS A 123 -14.82 66.59 -48.61
C LYS A 123 -15.32 65.15 -48.71
N GLN A 124 -15.54 64.64 -49.94
CA GLN A 124 -15.86 63.23 -50.19
C GLN A 124 -14.67 62.32 -49.86
N ARG A 125 -13.45 62.65 -50.32
CA ARG A 125 -12.22 61.89 -50.00
C ARG A 125 -11.97 61.81 -48.49
N ILE A 126 -12.16 62.92 -47.77
CA ILE A 126 -12.03 62.94 -46.30
C ILE A 126 -13.09 62.05 -45.62
N ARG A 127 -14.35 62.07 -46.10
CA ARG A 127 -15.42 61.20 -45.58
C ARG A 127 -15.12 59.73 -45.84
N GLU A 128 -14.62 59.39 -47.02
CA GLU A 128 -14.25 58.02 -47.38
C GLU A 128 -13.05 57.52 -46.55
N LYS A 129 -12.00 58.35 -46.40
CA LYS A 129 -10.85 58.04 -45.54
C LYS A 129 -11.26 57.81 -44.08
N LYS A 130 -12.22 58.58 -43.56
CA LYS A 130 -12.82 58.35 -42.23
C LYS A 130 -13.63 57.05 -42.14
N ARG A 131 -14.33 56.64 -43.21
CA ARG A 131 -15.06 55.36 -43.25
C ARG A 131 -14.09 54.18 -43.26
N ARG A 132 -13.02 54.22 -44.07
CA ARG A 132 -11.97 53.20 -44.10
C ARG A 132 -11.29 53.05 -42.74
N LEU A 133 -10.87 54.15 -42.10
CA LEU A 133 -10.31 54.15 -40.75
C LEU A 133 -11.25 53.56 -39.68
N LYS A 134 -12.57 53.78 -39.79
CA LYS A 134 -13.55 53.18 -38.88
C LYS A 134 -13.69 51.68 -39.09
N LEU A 135 -13.70 51.21 -40.34
CA LEU A 135 -13.76 49.78 -40.67
C LEU A 135 -12.49 49.06 -40.24
N GLU A 136 -11.33 49.67 -40.48
CA GLU A 136 -10.04 49.12 -40.06
C GLU A 136 -9.98 48.98 -38.52
N LYS A 137 -10.39 50.01 -37.77
CA LYS A 137 -10.49 49.95 -36.30
C LYS A 137 -11.49 48.91 -35.80
N LYS A 138 -12.57 48.64 -36.54
CA LYS A 138 -13.53 47.57 -36.22
C LYS A 138 -12.89 46.20 -36.47
N SER A 139 -12.23 45.99 -37.60
CA SER A 139 -11.54 44.73 -37.93
C SER A 139 -10.43 44.40 -36.92
N LYS A 140 -9.60 45.37 -36.53
CA LYS A 140 -8.56 45.21 -35.51
C LYS A 140 -9.15 44.83 -34.15
N LYS A 141 -10.26 45.45 -33.75
CA LYS A 141 -10.98 45.08 -32.51
C LYS A 141 -11.59 43.68 -32.56
N GLU A 142 -12.06 43.25 -33.72
CA GLU A 142 -12.63 41.91 -33.91
C GLU A 142 -11.55 40.83 -33.90
N GLY A 143 -10.39 41.09 -34.53
CA GLY A 143 -9.22 40.20 -34.47
C GLY A 143 -8.74 39.97 -33.04
N VAL A 144 -8.63 41.04 -32.24
CA VAL A 144 -8.25 40.94 -30.81
C VAL A 144 -9.28 40.15 -30.00
N ARG A 145 -10.58 40.23 -30.34
CA ARG A 145 -11.62 39.43 -29.67
C ARG A 145 -11.49 37.95 -30.02
N LYS A 146 -11.29 37.62 -31.30
CA LYS A 146 -11.09 36.23 -31.77
C LYS A 146 -9.83 35.61 -31.17
N GLN A 147 -8.72 36.35 -31.10
CA GLN A 147 -7.50 35.90 -30.43
C GLN A 147 -7.71 35.62 -28.93
N LYS A 148 -8.37 36.52 -28.20
CA LYS A 148 -8.68 36.31 -26.77
C LYS A 148 -9.64 35.14 -26.53
N GLU A 149 -10.50 34.83 -27.49
CA GLU A 149 -11.42 33.70 -27.41
C GLU A 149 -10.71 32.36 -27.65
N LEU A 150 -9.82 32.30 -28.66
CA LEU A 150 -8.94 31.16 -28.90
C LEU A 150 -8.00 30.90 -27.72
N GLU A 151 -7.42 31.95 -27.13
CA GLU A 151 -6.55 31.83 -25.95
C GLU A 151 -7.32 31.26 -24.74
N LYS A 152 -8.57 31.69 -24.54
CA LYS A 152 -9.44 31.11 -23.50
C LYS A 152 -9.80 29.64 -23.75
N GLN A 153 -9.93 29.23 -25.01
CA GLN A 153 -10.17 27.83 -25.37
C GLN A 153 -8.93 26.98 -25.08
N ARG A 154 -7.74 27.44 -25.50
CA ARG A 154 -6.45 26.77 -25.20
C ARG A 154 -6.25 26.57 -23.69
N ILE A 155 -6.48 27.61 -22.88
CA ILE A 155 -6.36 27.52 -21.41
C ILE A 155 -7.38 26.53 -20.81
N LYS A 156 -8.58 26.41 -21.40
CA LYS A 156 -9.58 25.43 -20.95
C LYS A 156 -9.17 24.00 -21.31
N GLU A 157 -8.69 23.77 -22.53
CA GLU A 157 -8.20 22.47 -22.98
C GLU A 157 -6.99 22.01 -22.18
N GLU A 158 -6.02 22.90 -21.95
CA GLU A 158 -4.84 22.61 -21.14
C GLU A 158 -5.20 22.21 -19.71
N LYS A 159 -6.15 22.93 -19.08
CA LYS A 159 -6.67 22.56 -17.74
C LYS A 159 -7.45 21.24 -17.74
N GLU A 160 -8.07 20.86 -18.85
CA GLU A 160 -8.76 19.58 -18.95
C GLU A 160 -7.77 18.43 -19.16
N GLU A 161 -6.74 18.65 -19.98
CA GLU A 161 -5.65 17.70 -20.21
C GLU A 161 -4.85 17.46 -18.92
N GLU A 162 -4.55 18.50 -18.15
CA GLU A 162 -3.90 18.39 -16.84
C GLU A 162 -4.74 17.56 -15.85
N LYS A 163 -6.07 17.72 -15.88
CA LYS A 163 -6.98 16.89 -15.07
C LYS A 163 -6.98 15.43 -15.51
N ARG A 164 -6.90 15.17 -16.82
CA ARG A 164 -6.80 13.80 -17.38
C ARG A 164 -5.48 13.15 -16.96
N LYS A 165 -4.35 13.85 -17.08
CA LYS A 165 -3.02 13.38 -16.62
C LYS A 165 -3.02 13.07 -15.13
N LYS A 166 -3.55 13.96 -14.28
CA LYS A 166 -3.69 13.72 -12.83
C LYS A 166 -4.60 12.53 -12.49
N LEU A 167 -5.64 12.27 -13.29
CA LEU A 167 -6.53 11.12 -13.09
C LEU A 167 -5.83 9.80 -13.47
N GLU A 168 -5.08 9.82 -14.56
CA GLU A 168 -4.32 8.68 -15.07
C GLU A 168 -3.16 8.32 -14.13
N GLU A 169 -2.42 9.30 -13.64
CA GLU A 169 -1.38 9.10 -12.62
C GLU A 169 -1.96 8.47 -11.35
N LYS A 170 -3.16 8.90 -10.91
CA LYS A 170 -3.86 8.28 -9.77
C LYS A 170 -4.30 6.84 -10.06
N LYS A 171 -4.63 6.49 -11.31
CA LYS A 171 -4.95 5.10 -11.70
C LYS A 171 -3.67 4.25 -11.65
N ASN A 172 -2.58 4.75 -12.20
CA ASN A 172 -1.27 4.08 -12.22
C ASN A 172 -0.75 3.83 -10.79
N GLN A 173 -0.78 4.84 -9.92
CA GLN A 173 -0.42 4.68 -8.50
C GLN A 173 -1.30 3.66 -7.75
N LYS A 174 -2.60 3.59 -8.07
CA LYS A 174 -3.50 2.58 -7.48
C LYS A 174 -3.17 1.17 -7.98
N GLU A 175 -2.85 1.02 -9.26
CA GLU A 175 -2.46 -0.25 -9.85
C GLU A 175 -1.12 -0.74 -9.28
N GLU A 176 -0.15 0.15 -9.15
CA GLU A 176 1.15 -0.15 -8.56
C GLU A 176 1.00 -0.58 -7.08
N LYS A 177 0.16 0.10 -6.30
CA LYS A 177 -0.20 -0.33 -4.94
C LYS A 177 -0.87 -1.70 -4.90
N ARG A 178 -1.67 -2.07 -5.92
CA ARG A 178 -2.25 -3.42 -6.04
C ARG A 178 -1.17 -4.46 -6.36
N LYS A 179 -0.27 -4.18 -7.30
CA LYS A 179 0.88 -5.04 -7.66
C LYS A 179 1.81 -5.27 -6.46
N ALA A 180 2.15 -4.20 -5.72
CA ALA A 180 2.95 -4.28 -4.50
C ALA A 180 2.28 -5.12 -3.39
N LYS A 181 0.96 -4.96 -3.18
CA LYS A 181 0.20 -5.79 -2.23
C LYS A 181 0.19 -7.27 -2.64
N LEU A 182 0.08 -7.57 -3.94
CA LEU A 182 0.11 -8.93 -4.46
C LEU A 182 1.49 -9.57 -4.25
N LEU A 183 2.56 -8.84 -4.53
CA LEU A 183 3.94 -9.27 -4.28
C LEU A 183 4.21 -9.52 -2.80
N ALA A 184 3.73 -8.64 -1.91
CA ALA A 184 3.85 -8.83 -0.46
C ALA A 184 3.10 -10.08 0.02
N LYS A 185 1.90 -10.36 -0.53
CA LYS A 185 1.17 -11.61 -0.26
C LYS A 185 1.95 -12.84 -0.73
N ARG A 186 2.55 -12.80 -1.93
CA ARG A 186 3.40 -13.89 -2.46
C ARG A 186 4.64 -14.12 -1.58
N ARG A 187 5.33 -13.06 -1.15
CA ARG A 187 6.48 -13.15 -0.22
C ARG A 187 6.09 -13.78 1.12
N LYS A 188 4.97 -13.35 1.72
CA LYS A 188 4.46 -13.96 2.96
C LYS A 188 4.06 -15.44 2.79
N LYS A 189 3.55 -15.84 1.63
CA LYS A 189 3.24 -17.25 1.33
C LYS A 189 4.52 -18.08 1.25
N LYS A 190 5.52 -17.61 0.48
CA LYS A 190 6.84 -18.26 0.37
C LYS A 190 7.55 -18.37 1.73
N GLU A 191 7.49 -17.33 2.56
CA GLU A 191 8.08 -17.34 3.91
C GLU A 191 7.42 -18.39 4.82
N LYS A 192 6.08 -18.54 4.75
CA LYS A 192 5.35 -19.58 5.48
C LYS A 192 5.70 -20.98 4.99
N GLU A 193 5.89 -21.17 3.69
CA GLU A 193 6.34 -22.44 3.10
C GLU A 193 7.76 -22.78 3.55
N LEU A 194 8.69 -21.81 3.55
CA LEU A 194 10.05 -21.98 4.06
C LEU A 194 10.07 -22.35 5.55
N LYS A 195 9.22 -21.70 6.37
CA LYS A 195 9.08 -22.06 7.80
C LYS A 195 8.54 -23.47 8.00
N LYS A 196 7.60 -23.92 7.16
CA LYS A 196 7.09 -25.31 7.19
C LYS A 196 8.18 -26.30 6.78
N LEU A 197 8.95 -25.98 5.74
CA LEU A 197 10.05 -26.80 5.25
C LEU A 197 11.14 -26.94 6.33
N ASN A 198 11.56 -25.83 6.96
CA ASN A 198 12.55 -25.86 8.04
C ASN A 198 12.05 -26.66 9.25
N LYS A 199 10.77 -26.52 9.62
CA LYS A 199 10.17 -27.33 10.68
C LYS A 199 10.10 -28.83 10.35
N SER A 200 9.94 -29.18 9.07
CA SER A 200 10.00 -30.57 8.62
C SER A 200 11.41 -31.15 8.68
N ARG A 201 12.42 -30.39 8.19
CA ARG A 201 13.84 -30.75 8.28
C ARG A 201 14.32 -30.89 9.72
N GLU A 202 13.86 -30.02 10.63
CA GLU A 202 14.19 -30.12 12.06
C GLU A 202 13.59 -31.38 12.71
N LYS A 203 12.34 -31.73 12.36
CA LYS A 203 11.72 -32.97 12.82
C LYS A 203 12.45 -34.21 12.29
N GLU A 204 12.92 -34.17 11.05
CA GLU A 204 13.70 -35.23 10.41
C GLU A 204 15.06 -35.39 11.09
N LYS A 205 15.79 -34.29 11.33
CA LYS A 205 17.03 -34.31 12.13
C LYS A 205 16.82 -34.95 13.50
N ARG A 206 15.74 -34.61 14.21
CA ARG A 206 15.39 -35.23 15.51
C ARG A 206 15.04 -36.72 15.39
N ARG A 207 14.50 -37.18 14.25
CA ARG A 207 14.24 -38.61 14.00
C ARG A 207 15.56 -39.36 13.78
N LEU A 208 16.44 -38.83 12.94
CA LEU A 208 17.76 -39.38 12.67
C LEU A 208 18.63 -39.43 13.94
N GLU A 209 18.59 -38.38 14.77
CA GLU A 209 19.30 -38.35 16.05
C GLU A 209 18.79 -39.42 17.03
N LYS A 210 17.46 -39.61 17.11
CA LYS A 210 16.86 -40.68 17.93
C LYS A 210 17.22 -42.07 17.40
N GLU A 211 17.29 -42.24 16.09
CA GLU A 211 17.69 -43.50 15.45
C GLU A 211 19.18 -43.80 15.71
N ALA A 212 20.05 -42.80 15.60
CA ALA A 212 21.47 -42.93 15.95
C ALA A 212 21.66 -43.31 17.42
N LYS A 213 20.91 -42.70 18.35
CA LYS A 213 20.91 -43.08 19.77
C LYS A 213 20.45 -44.52 19.99
N ARG A 214 19.46 -45.00 19.24
CA ARG A 214 19.00 -46.41 19.29
C ARG A 214 20.06 -47.37 18.76
N LYS A 215 20.69 -47.06 17.62
CA LYS A 215 21.81 -47.85 17.06
C LYS A 215 23.01 -47.90 18.02
N LYS A 216 23.35 -46.78 18.67
CA LYS A 216 24.41 -46.74 19.71
C LYS A 216 24.08 -47.64 20.91
N LYS A 217 22.84 -47.59 21.41
CA LYS A 217 22.37 -48.47 22.50
C LYS A 217 22.34 -49.96 22.10
N GLN A 218 22.01 -50.28 20.85
CA GLN A 218 22.06 -51.66 20.36
C GLN A 218 23.50 -52.18 20.26
N LYS A 219 24.42 -51.39 19.71
CA LYS A 219 25.86 -51.75 19.66
C LYS A 219 26.44 -51.94 21.07
N GLU A 220 26.07 -51.10 22.03
CA GLU A 220 26.52 -51.23 23.42
C GLU A 220 25.96 -52.52 24.09
N LYS A 221 24.70 -52.88 23.81
CA LYS A 221 24.13 -54.15 24.28
C LYS A 221 24.83 -55.36 23.66
N GLN A 222 25.19 -55.30 22.38
CA GLN A 222 25.95 -56.35 21.69
C GLN A 222 27.34 -56.55 22.33
N ARG A 223 28.08 -55.46 22.58
CA ARG A 223 29.37 -55.51 23.29
C ARG A 223 29.25 -56.15 24.67
N LYS A 224 28.25 -55.76 25.47
CA LYS A 224 28.00 -56.35 26.80
C LYS A 224 27.64 -57.84 26.72
N THR A 225 26.96 -58.29 25.66
CA THR A 225 26.68 -59.72 25.46
C THR A 225 27.90 -60.51 24.99
N GLU A 226 28.78 -59.90 24.20
CA GLU A 226 30.05 -60.50 23.75
C GLU A 226 31.03 -60.62 24.91
N GLU A 227 31.23 -59.56 25.70
CA GLU A 227 32.03 -59.59 26.95
C GLU A 227 31.52 -60.66 27.93
N LYS A 228 30.19 -60.80 28.08
CA LYS A 228 29.59 -61.83 28.94
C LYS A 228 29.80 -63.24 28.39
N LYS A 229 29.83 -63.43 27.06
CA LYS A 229 30.16 -64.73 26.43
C LYS A 229 31.65 -65.05 26.58
N GLU A 230 32.53 -64.05 26.47
CA GLU A 230 33.97 -64.20 26.63
C GLU A 230 34.36 -64.50 28.08
N ALA A 231 33.75 -63.81 29.05
CA ALA A 231 33.91 -64.11 30.48
C ALA A 231 33.48 -65.55 30.81
N LYS A 232 32.37 -66.04 30.24
CA LYS A 232 31.94 -67.43 30.39
C LYS A 232 32.91 -68.44 29.76
N ARG A 233 33.59 -68.09 28.67
CA ARG A 233 34.64 -68.94 28.06
C ARG A 233 35.89 -69.02 28.94
N LYS A 234 36.34 -67.89 29.50
CA LYS A 234 37.47 -67.81 30.45
C LYS A 234 37.17 -68.56 31.77
N GLU A 235 35.94 -68.48 32.25
CA GLU A 235 35.49 -69.21 33.45
C GLU A 235 35.43 -70.75 33.24
N LYS A 236 34.97 -71.20 32.06
CA LYS A 236 34.95 -72.64 31.71
C LYS A 236 36.38 -73.22 31.60
N LEU A 237 37.35 -72.45 31.11
CA LEU A 237 38.77 -72.83 31.06
C LEU A 237 39.41 -72.92 32.46
N SER A 238 39.05 -72.00 33.37
CA SER A 238 39.46 -72.04 34.78
C SER A 238 38.90 -73.26 35.53
N LYS A 239 37.62 -73.61 35.29
CA LYS A 239 36.98 -74.80 35.89
C LYS A 239 37.56 -76.12 35.37
N LYS A 240 37.99 -76.19 34.10
CA LYS A 240 38.71 -77.35 33.54
C LYS A 240 40.09 -77.54 34.20
N ARG A 241 40.82 -76.45 34.50
CA ARG A 241 42.10 -76.48 35.22
C ARG A 241 41.98 -76.83 36.71
N LYS A 242 40.88 -76.45 37.38
CA LYS A 242 40.61 -76.84 38.79
C LYS A 242 40.19 -78.31 38.95
N LYS A 243 39.43 -78.89 38.01
CA LYS A 243 39.05 -80.31 38.07
C LYS A 243 40.24 -81.27 37.89
N ALA A 244 41.29 -80.87 37.18
CA ALA A 244 42.54 -81.64 37.06
C ALA A 244 43.40 -81.66 38.35
N ARG A 245 43.38 -80.59 39.17
CA ARG A 245 44.13 -80.52 40.45
C ARG A 245 43.48 -81.30 41.60
N ILE A 246 42.16 -81.47 41.57
CA ILE A 246 41.39 -82.11 42.67
C ILE A 246 41.41 -83.65 42.59
N LYS A 247 41.72 -84.22 41.42
CA LYS A 247 41.82 -85.69 41.23
C LYS A 247 43.08 -86.29 41.90
N LYS A 248 44.10 -85.48 42.22
CA LYS A 248 45.39 -85.91 42.81
C LYS A 248 45.46 -85.84 44.35
N GLN A 249 44.42 -85.33 45.04
CA GLN A 249 44.42 -85.11 46.50
C GLN A 249 43.35 -85.89 47.28
N LYS A 250 42.47 -86.64 46.59
CA LYS A 250 41.27 -87.27 47.19
C LYS A 250 41.44 -88.72 47.65
N GLU A 251 42.65 -89.28 47.56
CA GLU A 251 42.91 -90.69 47.87
C GLU A 251 43.56 -90.94 49.25
N LYS A 252 44.04 -89.90 49.97
CA LYS A 252 44.78 -90.09 51.23
C LYS A 252 44.08 -89.61 52.52
N ARG A 253 42.77 -89.31 52.50
CA ARG A 253 42.06 -88.70 53.66
C ARG A 253 40.63 -89.20 53.89
N LYS A 254 40.29 -90.43 53.48
CA LYS A 254 38.88 -90.86 53.37
C LYS A 254 38.30 -91.67 54.52
N GLU A 255 39.08 -92.12 55.49
CA GLU A 255 38.55 -93.11 56.46
C GLU A 255 38.44 -92.60 57.91
N GLU A 256 39.32 -91.69 58.36
CA GLU A 256 39.33 -91.29 59.78
C GLU A 256 38.53 -90.00 60.09
N ILE A 257 38.24 -89.20 59.06
CA ILE A 257 37.55 -87.91 59.21
C ILE A 257 36.02 -88.07 59.33
N ARG A 258 35.47 -89.27 59.05
CA ARG A 258 34.01 -89.47 58.95
C ARG A 258 33.25 -89.31 60.28
N LYS A 259 33.89 -89.50 61.44
CA LYS A 259 33.21 -89.40 62.75
C LYS A 259 33.32 -88.02 63.44
N ARG A 260 34.35 -87.21 63.16
CA ARG A 260 34.45 -85.80 63.65
C ARG A 260 33.73 -84.77 62.75
N ILE A 261 33.37 -85.16 61.53
CA ILE A 261 32.73 -84.29 60.54
C ILE A 261 31.26 -84.01 60.86
N GLU A 262 30.55 -84.88 61.57
CA GLU A 262 29.09 -84.79 61.70
C GLU A 262 28.64 -83.72 62.71
N GLU A 263 29.37 -83.54 63.82
CA GLU A 263 29.12 -82.47 64.79
C GLU A 263 29.62 -81.10 64.31
N GLU A 264 30.78 -81.05 63.63
CA GLU A 264 31.32 -79.81 63.06
C GLU A 264 30.48 -79.33 61.86
N LYS A 265 29.83 -80.25 61.13
CA LYS A 265 28.86 -79.92 60.08
C LYS A 265 27.61 -79.24 60.64
N LYS A 266 27.06 -79.69 61.78
CA LYS A 266 25.90 -79.05 62.40
C LYS A 266 26.20 -77.60 62.82
N LYS A 267 27.34 -77.36 63.49
CA LYS A 267 27.78 -75.99 63.86
C LYS A 267 28.10 -75.11 62.64
N LYS A 268 28.72 -75.66 61.59
CA LYS A 268 28.99 -74.92 60.33
C LYS A 268 27.74 -74.66 59.49
N ILE A 269 26.69 -75.48 59.59
CA ILE A 269 25.41 -75.24 58.93
C ILE A 269 24.65 -74.12 59.65
N GLU A 270 24.63 -74.12 60.98
CA GLU A 270 23.98 -73.07 61.78
C GLU A 270 24.70 -71.72 61.63
N GLU A 271 26.03 -71.70 61.64
CA GLU A 271 26.82 -70.48 61.40
C GLU A 271 26.65 -69.97 59.95
N LYS A 272 26.53 -70.87 58.96
CA LYS A 272 26.20 -70.49 57.58
C LYS A 272 24.79 -69.92 57.47
N GLN A 273 23.81 -70.48 58.17
CA GLN A 273 22.45 -69.96 58.18
C GLN A 273 22.38 -68.59 58.88
N ARG A 274 23.14 -68.35 59.96
CA ARG A 274 23.27 -67.01 60.58
C ARG A 274 23.94 -66.00 59.64
N LYS A 275 25.04 -66.37 58.98
CA LYS A 275 25.72 -65.49 58.00
C LYS A 275 24.87 -65.23 56.76
N GLU A 276 24.01 -66.18 56.36
CA GLU A 276 23.09 -66.00 55.23
C GLU A 276 21.89 -65.13 55.61
N ARG A 277 21.35 -65.24 56.83
CA ARG A 277 20.34 -64.32 57.35
C ARG A 277 20.87 -62.88 57.41
N LEU A 278 22.08 -62.70 57.96
CA LEU A 278 22.72 -61.38 58.03
C LEU A 278 22.95 -60.79 56.63
N LYS A 279 23.39 -61.59 55.66
CA LYS A 279 23.53 -61.13 54.26
C LYS A 279 22.20 -60.76 53.61
N ARG A 280 21.11 -61.50 53.91
CA ARG A 280 19.78 -61.18 53.39
C ARG A 280 19.25 -59.87 53.99
N GLU A 281 19.51 -59.64 55.27
CA GLU A 281 19.19 -58.38 55.95
C GLU A 281 19.98 -57.21 55.35
N ASP A 282 21.30 -57.34 55.18
CA ASP A 282 22.13 -56.32 54.52
C ASP A 282 21.68 -56.05 53.07
N GLU A 283 21.32 -57.09 52.31
CA GLU A 283 20.80 -56.98 50.94
C GLU A 283 19.41 -56.33 50.89
N GLU A 284 18.56 -56.58 51.90
CA GLU A 284 17.27 -55.90 52.05
C GLU A 284 17.42 -54.44 52.43
N GLU A 285 18.34 -54.11 53.34
CA GLU A 285 18.66 -52.72 53.67
C GLU A 285 19.23 -51.98 52.47
N HIS A 286 20.15 -52.59 51.73
CA HIS A 286 20.65 -52.03 50.47
C HIS A 286 19.53 -51.81 49.45
N ARG A 287 18.55 -52.72 49.36
CA ARG A 287 17.36 -52.54 48.51
C ARG A 287 16.49 -51.38 48.98
N ARG A 288 16.25 -51.25 50.29
CA ARG A 288 15.48 -50.13 50.88
C ARG A 288 16.17 -48.79 50.64
N ILE A 289 17.50 -48.73 50.80
CA ILE A 289 18.30 -47.53 50.51
C ILE A 289 18.26 -47.19 49.02
N HIS A 290 18.44 -48.18 48.15
CA HIS A 290 18.39 -47.97 46.70
C HIS A 290 16.99 -47.52 46.24
N GLU A 291 15.93 -48.06 46.83
CA GLU A 291 14.56 -47.64 46.55
C GLU A 291 14.27 -46.20 47.03
N LYS A 292 14.73 -45.84 48.24
CA LYS A 292 14.66 -44.45 48.75
C LYS A 292 15.40 -43.48 47.82
N LEU A 293 16.60 -43.83 47.35
CA LEU A 293 17.36 -43.02 46.40
C LEU A 293 16.65 -42.88 45.04
N ARG A 294 15.96 -43.92 44.58
CA ARG A 294 15.15 -43.87 43.36
C ARG A 294 13.98 -42.91 43.51
N ARG A 295 13.23 -43.01 44.61
CA ARG A 295 12.11 -42.10 44.92
C ARG A 295 12.57 -40.64 45.02
N LEU A 296 13.72 -40.38 45.64
CA LEU A 296 14.30 -39.03 45.70
C LEU A 296 14.72 -38.51 44.32
N ARG A 297 15.28 -39.35 43.46
CA ARG A 297 15.63 -38.98 42.08
C ARG A 297 14.39 -38.67 41.25
N ASP A 298 13.35 -39.48 41.36
CA ASP A 298 12.08 -39.26 40.65
C ASP A 298 11.36 -37.99 41.16
N LYS A 299 11.41 -37.73 42.49
CA LYS A 299 10.89 -36.49 43.09
C LYS A 299 11.63 -35.25 42.57
N ARG A 300 12.96 -35.28 42.50
CA ARG A 300 13.77 -34.19 41.90
C ARG A 300 13.45 -34.00 40.41
N ALA A 301 13.30 -35.09 39.66
CA ALA A 301 12.96 -35.01 38.23
C ALA A 301 11.57 -34.38 37.99
N LEU A 302 10.58 -34.72 38.82
CA LEU A 302 9.25 -34.10 38.81
C LEU A 302 9.31 -32.61 39.17
N GLU A 303 10.09 -32.24 40.18
CA GLU A 303 10.26 -30.85 40.59
C GLU A 303 10.96 -29.99 39.51
N GLU A 304 12.01 -30.52 38.87
CA GLU A 304 12.64 -29.89 37.71
C GLU A 304 11.69 -29.76 36.51
N GLN A 305 10.77 -30.71 36.34
CA GLN A 305 9.77 -30.63 35.30
C GLN A 305 8.75 -29.53 35.59
N ARG A 306 8.28 -29.41 36.84
CA ARG A 306 7.43 -28.29 37.29
C ARG A 306 8.10 -26.94 37.08
N LYS A 307 9.36 -26.79 37.50
CA LYS A 307 10.14 -25.56 37.28
C LYS A 307 10.24 -25.18 35.80
N ARG A 308 10.48 -26.16 34.91
CA ARG A 308 10.51 -25.94 33.45
C ARG A 308 9.15 -25.56 32.87
N ASP A 309 8.06 -26.11 33.39
CA ASP A 309 6.72 -25.79 32.92
C ASP A 309 6.25 -24.42 33.42
N GLU A 310 6.57 -24.05 34.67
CA GLU A 310 6.40 -22.70 35.21
C GLU A 310 7.21 -21.65 34.42
N GLU A 311 8.46 -21.96 34.08
CA GLU A 311 9.30 -21.09 33.26
C GLU A 311 8.71 -20.88 31.85
N LYS A 312 8.22 -21.96 31.21
CA LYS A 312 7.50 -21.84 29.92
C LYS A 312 6.25 -20.99 30.06
N GLU A 313 5.50 -21.13 31.14
CA GLU A 313 4.31 -20.34 31.39
C GLU A 313 4.66 -18.84 31.57
N ARG A 314 5.73 -18.53 32.32
CA ARG A 314 6.26 -17.15 32.44
C ARG A 314 6.65 -16.59 31.07
N ILE A 315 7.36 -17.35 30.25
CA ILE A 315 7.74 -16.94 28.88
C ILE A 315 6.50 -16.71 28.01
N ILE A 316 5.46 -17.54 28.13
CA ILE A 316 4.21 -17.35 27.38
C ILE A 316 3.46 -16.10 27.86
N LYS A 317 3.34 -15.89 29.18
CA LYS A 317 2.74 -14.68 29.77
C LYS A 317 3.48 -13.42 29.33
N GLU A 318 4.82 -13.44 29.34
CA GLU A 318 5.64 -12.33 28.89
C GLU A 318 5.49 -12.04 27.39
N LYS A 319 5.46 -13.08 26.54
CA LYS A 319 5.19 -12.93 25.10
C LYS A 319 3.81 -12.34 24.84
N ASN A 320 2.79 -12.79 25.57
CA ASN A 320 1.43 -12.24 25.47
C ASN A 320 1.38 -10.78 25.93
N ARG A 321 2.11 -10.42 27.00
CA ARG A 321 2.25 -9.03 27.46
C ARG A 321 2.94 -8.15 26.41
N LYS A 322 4.04 -8.62 25.81
CA LYS A 322 4.75 -7.94 24.73
C LYS A 322 3.86 -7.76 23.49
N GLU A 323 3.10 -8.79 23.10
CA GLU A 323 2.15 -8.70 21.97
C GLU A 323 1.01 -7.72 22.25
N LYS A 324 0.47 -7.68 23.49
CA LYS A 324 -0.54 -6.70 23.90
C LYS A 324 0.01 -5.27 23.85
N LEU A 325 1.21 -5.04 24.37
CA LEU A 325 1.89 -3.73 24.31
C LEU A 325 2.19 -3.30 22.87
N GLU A 326 2.62 -4.22 22.00
CA GLU A 326 2.86 -3.92 20.59
C GLU A 326 1.56 -3.59 19.85
N LYS A 327 0.45 -4.28 20.16
CA LYS A 327 -0.88 -3.94 19.63
C LYS A 327 -1.35 -2.56 20.10
N ALA A 328 -1.13 -2.23 21.38
CA ALA A 328 -1.45 -0.91 21.93
C ALA A 328 -0.65 0.20 21.24
N ARG A 329 0.68 0.05 21.10
CA ARG A 329 1.54 0.99 20.36
C ARG A 329 1.08 1.18 18.90
N LYS A 330 0.68 0.11 18.22
CA LYS A 330 0.15 0.20 16.84
C LYS A 330 -1.22 0.88 16.75
N LEU A 331 -2.03 0.84 17.80
CA LEU A 331 -3.30 1.57 17.87
C LEU A 331 -3.03 3.05 18.14
N GLU A 332 -2.17 3.36 19.10
CA GLU A 332 -1.72 4.72 19.40
C GLU A 332 -1.08 5.40 18.19
N GLU A 333 -0.20 4.70 17.45
CA GLU A 333 0.41 5.23 16.23
C GLU A 333 -0.63 5.48 15.12
N LYS A 334 -1.64 4.62 14.99
CA LYS A 334 -2.74 4.82 14.04
C LYS A 334 -3.59 6.02 14.42
N GLU A 335 -3.79 6.26 15.71
CA GLU A 335 -4.52 7.40 16.23
C GLU A 335 -3.76 8.70 16.01
N LYS A 336 -2.45 8.74 16.32
CA LYS A 336 -1.56 9.86 15.97
C LYS A 336 -1.63 10.19 14.48
N ARG A 337 -1.56 9.19 13.59
CA ARG A 337 -1.72 9.38 12.13
C ARG A 337 -3.12 9.85 11.70
N ARG A 338 -4.16 9.61 12.50
CA ARG A 338 -5.51 10.14 12.23
C ARG A 338 -5.59 11.59 12.66
N LEU A 339 -5.12 11.91 13.85
CA LEU A 339 -5.07 13.28 14.37
C LEU A 339 -4.21 14.18 13.49
N GLU A 340 -3.05 13.70 13.02
CA GLU A 340 -2.19 14.45 12.08
C GLU A 340 -2.89 14.73 10.75
N LYS A 341 -3.69 13.77 10.23
CA LYS A 341 -4.48 13.99 9.01
C LYS A 341 -5.63 14.96 9.24
N GLU A 342 -6.28 14.89 10.40
CA GLU A 342 -7.32 15.83 10.77
C GLU A 342 -6.75 17.25 10.94
N ALA A 343 -5.57 17.39 11.55
CA ALA A 343 -4.83 18.65 11.64
C ALA A 343 -4.49 19.21 10.25
N LYS A 344 -3.95 18.39 9.35
CA LYS A 344 -3.68 18.79 7.94
C LYS A 344 -4.96 19.20 7.20
N ILE A 345 -6.09 18.53 7.44
CA ILE A 345 -7.37 18.92 6.84
C ILE A 345 -7.86 20.25 7.41
N ARG A 346 -7.73 20.48 8.72
CA ARG A 346 -8.06 21.76 9.37
C ARG A 346 -7.19 22.89 8.83
N GLU A 347 -5.88 22.68 8.70
CA GLU A 347 -4.94 23.65 8.14
C GLU A 347 -5.28 24.01 6.68
N ILE A 348 -5.57 23.01 5.84
CA ILE A 348 -6.01 23.25 4.45
C ILE A 348 -7.36 24.00 4.43
N SER A 349 -8.26 23.70 5.36
CA SER A 349 -9.54 24.41 5.47
C SER A 349 -9.35 25.86 5.90
N GLN A 350 -8.48 26.13 6.87
CA GLN A 350 -8.13 27.49 7.31
C GLN A 350 -7.50 28.29 6.17
N LYS A 351 -6.52 27.71 5.46
CA LYS A 351 -5.89 28.34 4.28
C LYS A 351 -6.91 28.72 3.20
N ARG A 352 -7.94 27.88 2.97
CA ARG A 352 -9.02 28.20 2.02
C ARG A 352 -9.93 29.34 2.50
N VAL A 353 -10.19 29.41 3.80
CA VAL A 353 -10.97 30.50 4.39
C VAL A 353 -10.18 31.81 4.32
N GLU A 354 -8.89 31.79 4.66
CA GLU A 354 -7.99 32.94 4.51
C GLU A 354 -7.88 33.40 3.06
N GLU A 355 -7.77 32.48 2.10
CA GLU A 355 -7.75 32.80 0.68
C GLU A 355 -9.07 33.43 0.21
N GLN A 356 -10.21 32.96 0.73
CA GLN A 356 -11.51 33.59 0.48
C GLN A 356 -11.59 35.01 1.05
N ILE A 357 -11.12 35.22 2.29
CA ILE A 357 -11.07 36.55 2.92
C ILE A 357 -10.20 37.49 2.09
N ARG A 358 -8.98 37.08 1.73
CA ARG A 358 -8.09 37.87 0.85
C ARG A 358 -8.74 38.22 -0.47
N TRP A 359 -9.44 37.27 -1.09
CA TRP A 359 -10.13 37.51 -2.35
C TRP A 359 -11.29 38.51 -2.20
N GLU A 360 -12.05 38.45 -1.10
CA GLU A 360 -13.11 39.41 -0.82
C GLU A 360 -12.57 40.80 -0.50
N GLU A 361 -11.47 40.90 0.25
CA GLU A 361 -10.76 42.15 0.52
C GLU A 361 -10.21 42.78 -0.76
N GLU A 362 -9.57 42.00 -1.63
CA GLU A 362 -9.08 42.48 -2.92
C GLU A 362 -10.24 42.99 -3.79
N LYS A 363 -11.37 42.29 -3.79
CA LYS A 363 -12.58 42.73 -4.47
C LYS A 363 -13.11 44.05 -3.92
N ARG A 364 -13.11 44.24 -2.59
CA ARG A 364 -13.47 45.52 -1.96
C ARG A 364 -12.49 46.63 -2.34
N ARG A 365 -11.17 46.37 -2.33
CA ARG A 365 -10.14 47.33 -2.76
C ARG A 365 -10.37 47.80 -4.20
N ARG A 366 -10.57 46.88 -5.14
CA ARG A 366 -10.87 47.21 -6.55
C ARG A 366 -12.17 48.02 -6.70
N GLN A 367 -13.16 47.78 -5.84
CA GLN A 367 -14.40 48.56 -5.84
C GLN A 367 -14.17 49.99 -5.34
N ILE A 368 -13.43 50.16 -4.25
CA ILE A 368 -13.02 51.46 -3.71
C ILE A 368 -12.19 52.24 -4.74
N GLU A 369 -11.18 51.61 -5.36
CA GLU A 369 -10.40 52.22 -6.43
C GLU A 369 -11.27 52.66 -7.62
N GLY A 370 -12.22 51.81 -8.01
CA GLY A 370 -13.18 52.10 -9.08
C GLY A 370 -14.06 53.31 -8.75
N ASP A 371 -14.50 53.45 -7.50
CA ASP A 371 -15.33 54.57 -7.05
C ASP A 371 -14.51 55.86 -6.87
N ASN A 372 -13.28 55.77 -6.35
CA ASN A 372 -12.31 56.87 -6.30
C ASN A 372 -12.01 57.41 -7.71
N LEU A 373 -11.81 56.52 -8.70
CA LEU A 373 -11.58 56.93 -10.08
C LEU A 373 -12.81 57.63 -10.69
N LYS A 374 -14.03 57.20 -10.34
CA LYS A 374 -15.27 57.90 -10.76
C LYS A 374 -15.37 59.28 -10.11
N GLN A 375 -15.05 59.40 -8.83
CA GLN A 375 -15.04 60.68 -8.12
C GLN A 375 -14.00 61.63 -8.75
N LEU A 376 -12.77 61.15 -9.00
CA LEU A 376 -11.73 61.92 -9.66
C LEU A 376 -12.16 62.43 -11.05
N LYS A 377 -12.83 61.58 -11.85
CA LYS A 377 -13.40 61.97 -13.15
C LYS A 377 -14.50 63.02 -13.02
N LYS A 378 -15.38 62.92 -12.00
CA LYS A 378 -16.39 63.95 -11.72
C LYS A 378 -15.72 65.28 -11.34
N LEU A 379 -14.70 65.24 -10.49
CA LEU A 379 -13.95 66.42 -10.05
C LEU A 379 -13.24 67.10 -11.22
N LYS A 380 -12.59 66.34 -12.11
CA LYS A 380 -12.00 66.87 -13.35
C LYS A 380 -13.04 67.55 -14.25
N LYS A 381 -14.22 66.94 -14.43
CA LYS A 381 -15.33 67.56 -15.20
C LYS A 381 -15.87 68.83 -14.55
N LEU A 382 -15.92 68.90 -13.22
CA LEU A 382 -16.33 70.10 -12.50
C LEU A 382 -15.30 71.22 -12.67
N LYS A 383 -14.01 70.94 -12.47
CA LYS A 383 -12.91 71.89 -12.73
C LYS A 383 -12.91 72.39 -14.18
N GLU A 384 -13.17 71.51 -15.15
CA GLU A 384 -13.27 71.90 -16.56
C GLU A 384 -14.50 72.81 -16.81
N LYS A 385 -15.65 72.48 -16.22
CA LYS A 385 -16.85 73.35 -16.30
C LYS A 385 -16.61 74.71 -15.66
N GLU A 386 -15.95 74.74 -14.52
CA GLU A 386 -15.58 75.97 -13.80
C GLU A 386 -14.61 76.81 -14.62
N LYS A 387 -13.57 76.20 -15.20
CA LYS A 387 -12.66 76.86 -16.14
C LYS A 387 -13.41 77.49 -17.32
N ARG A 388 -14.39 76.78 -17.91
CA ARG A 388 -15.25 77.33 -18.97
C ARG A 388 -16.17 78.45 -18.47
N ARG A 389 -16.63 78.41 -17.23
CA ARG A 389 -17.40 79.50 -16.61
C ARG A 389 -16.53 80.74 -16.44
N LEU A 390 -15.34 80.59 -15.87
CA LEU A 390 -14.37 81.69 -15.72
C LEU A 390 -13.95 82.26 -17.08
N GLU A 391 -13.75 81.43 -18.10
CA GLU A 391 -13.44 81.92 -19.45
C GLU A 391 -14.61 82.70 -20.06
N LYS A 392 -15.85 82.24 -19.85
CA LYS A 392 -17.06 82.98 -20.25
C LYS A 392 -17.19 84.28 -19.48
N GLU A 393 -16.96 84.26 -18.17
CA GLU A 393 -17.02 85.45 -17.31
C GLU A 393 -15.93 86.44 -17.70
N ALA A 394 -14.70 86.00 -18.00
CA ALA A 394 -13.64 86.85 -18.52
C ALA A 394 -14.02 87.48 -19.88
N LYS A 395 -14.68 86.72 -20.78
CA LYS A 395 -15.22 87.26 -22.04
C LYS A 395 -16.34 88.26 -21.78
N ILE A 396 -17.21 88.01 -20.81
CA ILE A 396 -18.26 88.95 -20.38
C ILE A 396 -17.61 90.20 -19.81
N ARG A 397 -16.73 90.11 -18.82
CA ARG A 397 -15.97 91.23 -18.26
C ARG A 397 -15.18 91.99 -19.30
N LYS A 398 -14.65 91.35 -20.34
CA LYS A 398 -13.98 92.04 -21.46
C LYS A 398 -14.99 92.85 -22.29
N LYS A 399 -16.13 92.26 -22.64
CA LYS A 399 -17.26 92.95 -23.29
C LYS A 399 -17.91 94.01 -22.41
N GLU A 400 -17.90 93.81 -21.10
CA GLU A 400 -18.48 94.69 -20.09
C GLU A 400 -17.52 95.82 -19.77
N LYS A 401 -16.19 95.62 -19.81
CA LYS A 401 -15.21 96.71 -19.83
C LYS A 401 -15.31 97.51 -21.13
N GLU A 402 -15.59 96.86 -22.26
CA GLU A 402 -15.82 97.51 -23.55
C GLU A 402 -17.17 98.27 -23.59
N LYS A 403 -18.21 97.74 -22.93
CA LYS A 403 -19.49 98.42 -22.69
C LYS A 403 -19.38 99.49 -21.61
N ASN A 404 -18.63 99.31 -20.54
CA ASN A 404 -18.40 100.30 -19.47
C ASN A 404 -17.46 101.42 -19.95
N LYS A 405 -16.60 101.15 -20.94
CA LYS A 405 -15.93 102.19 -21.73
C LYS A 405 -16.93 103.01 -22.56
N LYS A 406 -18.10 102.44 -22.93
CA LYS A 406 -19.23 103.14 -23.56
C LYS A 406 -20.29 103.67 -22.57
N ILE A 407 -20.32 103.18 -21.33
CA ILE A 407 -21.30 103.55 -20.28
C ILE A 407 -20.68 104.50 -19.24
N ARG A 408 -19.37 104.78 -19.30
CA ARG A 408 -18.73 105.90 -18.57
C ARG A 408 -19.23 107.30 -18.98
N GLU A 409 -20.32 107.39 -19.74
CA GLU A 409 -21.11 108.60 -19.94
C GLU A 409 -22.46 108.60 -19.21
N LYS A 410 -22.95 107.52 -18.57
CA LYS A 410 -24.19 107.58 -17.78
C LYS A 410 -24.15 106.72 -16.52
N GLU A 411 -24.41 107.42 -15.43
CA GLU A 411 -24.44 107.06 -14.02
C GLU A 411 -25.59 106.08 -13.64
N ILE A 412 -25.50 105.53 -12.41
CA ILE A 412 -26.59 105.14 -11.45
C ILE A 412 -26.64 103.67 -10.97
N ARG A 413 -26.36 103.53 -9.65
CA ARG A 413 -26.89 102.73 -8.51
C ARG A 413 -27.23 101.21 -8.60
N LEU A 414 -26.75 100.48 -7.59
CA LEU A 414 -27.04 99.07 -7.23
C LEU A 414 -28.21 98.95 -6.22
N PRO A 415 -28.98 97.83 -6.22
CA PRO A 415 -30.00 97.53 -5.21
C PRO A 415 -29.49 96.61 -4.07
N PRO A 416 -30.18 96.58 -2.90
CA PRO A 416 -29.77 95.86 -1.69
C PRO A 416 -30.18 94.36 -1.66
N PRO A 417 -29.56 93.54 -0.79
CA PRO A 417 -29.78 92.09 -0.71
C PRO A 417 -31.07 91.68 0.01
N PRO A 418 -31.63 90.49 -0.29
CA PRO A 418 -32.90 90.01 0.27
C PRO A 418 -32.78 89.50 1.72
N PRO A 419 -33.87 89.59 2.50
CA PRO A 419 -33.89 89.26 3.93
C PRO A 419 -33.84 87.75 4.24
N PRO A 420 -33.43 87.36 5.47
CA PRO A 420 -33.26 85.97 5.88
C PRO A 420 -34.60 85.25 6.12
N ILE A 421 -34.64 83.98 5.72
CA ILE A 421 -35.83 83.10 5.79
C ILE A 421 -36.07 82.64 7.25
N PRO A 422 -37.32 82.68 7.76
CA PRO A 422 -37.63 82.29 9.14
C PRO A 422 -37.37 80.81 9.44
N HIS A 423 -36.79 80.55 10.62
CA HIS A 423 -36.34 79.25 11.14
C HIS A 423 -37.44 78.15 11.23
N GLU A 424 -38.72 78.51 11.15
CA GLU A 424 -39.85 77.58 11.21
C GLU A 424 -40.09 76.82 9.91
N ILE A 425 -39.77 77.41 8.75
CA ILE A 425 -39.91 76.77 7.43
C ILE A 425 -38.90 75.62 7.27
N GLU A 426 -37.75 75.72 7.94
CA GLU A 426 -36.70 74.71 7.88
C GLU A 426 -37.05 73.45 8.69
N LYS A 427 -37.75 73.61 9.84
CA LYS A 427 -38.24 72.47 10.64
C LYS A 427 -39.31 71.66 9.89
N ILE A 428 -40.18 72.33 9.14
CA ILE A 428 -41.20 71.67 8.30
C ILE A 428 -40.53 70.88 7.16
N ARG A 429 -39.53 71.47 6.48
CA ARG A 429 -38.75 70.78 5.44
C ARG A 429 -37.99 69.57 5.96
N GLN A 430 -37.48 69.62 7.18
CA GLN A 430 -36.76 68.50 7.79
C GLN A 430 -37.70 67.32 8.09
N LYS A 431 -38.90 67.56 8.65
CA LYS A 431 -39.92 66.52 8.86
C LYS A 431 -40.37 65.88 7.54
N GLU A 432 -40.61 66.68 6.51
CA GLU A 432 -41.01 66.18 5.19
C GLU A 432 -39.90 65.35 4.51
N LEU A 433 -38.63 65.71 4.71
CA LEU A 433 -37.48 64.94 4.24
C LEU A 433 -37.33 63.61 4.99
N GLU A 434 -37.64 63.57 6.29
CA GLU A 434 -37.57 62.36 7.10
C GLU A 434 -38.66 61.35 6.72
N GLU A 435 -39.90 61.80 6.50
CA GLU A 435 -40.98 60.96 5.97
C GLU A 435 -40.64 60.41 4.57
N LYS A 436 -40.09 61.25 3.68
CA LYS A 436 -39.61 60.81 2.36
C LYS A 436 -38.50 59.77 2.47
N ARG A 437 -37.64 59.83 3.50
CA ARG A 437 -36.62 58.80 3.77
C ARG A 437 -37.25 57.50 4.27
N LYS A 438 -38.18 57.55 5.23
CA LYS A 438 -38.91 56.39 5.76
C LYS A 438 -39.70 55.68 4.66
N ALA A 439 -40.40 56.43 3.80
CA ALA A 439 -41.14 55.88 2.65
C ALA A 439 -40.21 55.23 1.60
N LYS A 440 -39.05 55.83 1.32
CA LYS A 440 -38.04 55.22 0.42
C LYS A 440 -37.46 53.94 1.01
N GLU A 441 -37.23 53.90 2.32
CA GLU A 441 -36.70 52.71 3.00
C GLU A 441 -37.72 51.56 3.00
N ALA A 442 -39.00 51.84 3.27
CA ALA A 442 -40.08 50.84 3.17
C ALA A 442 -40.19 50.24 1.76
N LYS A 443 -40.15 51.09 0.71
CA LYS A 443 -40.12 50.63 -0.69
C LYS A 443 -38.89 49.76 -0.99
N ARG A 444 -37.73 50.09 -0.42
CA ARG A 444 -36.49 49.31 -0.57
C ARG A 444 -36.62 47.94 0.11
N LYS A 445 -37.22 47.87 1.31
CA LYS A 445 -37.47 46.60 2.03
C LYS A 445 -38.42 45.68 1.25
N GLN A 446 -39.54 46.21 0.74
CA GLN A 446 -40.47 45.44 -0.09
C GLN A 446 -39.82 44.91 -1.38
N LEU A 447 -38.98 45.72 -2.04
CA LEU A 447 -38.26 45.29 -3.25
C LEU A 447 -37.22 44.20 -2.96
N LEU A 448 -36.53 44.29 -1.82
CA LEU A 448 -35.60 43.26 -1.35
C LEU A 448 -36.31 41.94 -1.06
N GLU A 449 -37.47 42.00 -0.42
CA GLU A 449 -38.28 40.80 -0.13
C GLU A 449 -38.80 40.14 -1.40
N LYS A 450 -39.34 40.92 -2.36
CA LYS A 450 -39.71 40.41 -3.69
C LYS A 450 -38.53 39.74 -4.39
N LYS A 451 -37.33 40.34 -4.35
CA LYS A 451 -36.11 39.72 -4.92
C LYS A 451 -35.72 38.43 -4.20
N ARG A 452 -35.86 38.35 -2.88
CA ARG A 452 -35.60 37.12 -2.10
C ARG A 452 -36.57 36.00 -2.50
N LYS A 453 -37.87 36.29 -2.58
CA LYS A 453 -38.91 35.33 -3.03
C LYS A 453 -38.62 34.82 -4.45
N LEU A 454 -38.31 35.73 -5.38
CA LEU A 454 -38.01 35.37 -6.78
C LEU A 454 -36.71 34.56 -6.93
N ARG A 455 -35.70 34.84 -6.10
CA ARG A 455 -34.47 34.04 -6.02
C ARG A 455 -34.73 32.64 -5.46
N ALA A 456 -35.55 32.53 -4.40
CA ALA A 456 -35.92 31.23 -3.83
C ALA A 456 -36.69 30.37 -4.83
N GLU A 457 -37.60 30.97 -5.59
CA GLU A 457 -38.37 30.28 -6.64
C GLU A 457 -37.48 29.80 -7.80
N ARG A 458 -36.54 30.64 -8.26
CA ARG A 458 -35.54 30.24 -9.26
C ARG A 458 -34.67 29.09 -8.76
N ILE A 459 -34.27 29.09 -7.49
CA ILE A 459 -33.51 27.99 -6.89
C ILE A 459 -34.36 26.70 -6.82
N ARG A 460 -35.65 26.79 -6.49
CA ARG A 460 -36.56 25.63 -6.52
C ARG A 460 -36.71 25.05 -7.93
N LYS A 461 -36.95 25.91 -8.93
CA LYS A 461 -37.02 25.51 -10.35
C LYS A 461 -35.71 24.88 -10.82
N PHE A 462 -34.57 25.48 -10.51
CA PHE A 462 -33.26 24.92 -10.85
C PHE A 462 -33.00 23.57 -10.17
N LYS A 463 -33.35 23.41 -8.88
CA LYS A 463 -33.22 22.12 -8.18
C LYS A 463 -34.09 21.04 -8.80
N LYS A 464 -35.29 21.39 -9.27
CA LYS A 464 -36.19 20.47 -9.99
C LYS A 464 -35.56 20.04 -11.33
N ILE A 465 -35.14 20.99 -12.15
CA ILE A 465 -34.46 20.72 -13.44
C ILE A 465 -33.18 19.89 -13.24
N ALA A 466 -32.37 20.21 -12.23
CA ALA A 466 -31.15 19.46 -11.92
C ALA A 466 -31.44 18.03 -11.43
N HIS A 467 -32.57 17.82 -10.76
CA HIS A 467 -33.04 16.49 -10.42
C HIS A 467 -33.49 15.72 -11.66
N ASP A 468 -34.29 16.35 -12.52
CA ASP A 468 -34.84 15.73 -13.73
C ASP A 468 -33.75 15.35 -14.76
N ILE A 469 -32.66 16.14 -14.83
CA ILE A 469 -31.48 15.84 -15.67
C ILE A 469 -30.51 14.86 -14.97
N GLY A 470 -30.82 14.39 -13.76
CA GLY A 470 -30.01 13.41 -13.02
C GLY A 470 -28.72 13.97 -12.41
N LEU A 471 -28.53 15.29 -12.42
CA LEU A 471 -27.39 15.97 -11.77
C LEU A 471 -27.52 15.96 -10.24
N TYR A 472 -28.76 15.89 -9.73
CA TYR A 472 -29.02 15.91 -8.29
C TYR A 472 -30.00 14.80 -7.88
N LYS A 473 -29.49 13.80 -7.14
CA LYS A 473 -30.33 12.72 -6.62
C LYS A 473 -31.07 13.16 -5.35
N THR A 474 -32.37 12.89 -5.26
CA THR A 474 -33.13 13.14 -4.02
C THR A 474 -32.58 12.30 -2.86
N LYS A 475 -32.89 12.71 -1.62
CA LYS A 475 -32.54 11.91 -0.43
C LYS A 475 -33.12 10.49 -0.53
N ALA A 476 -34.32 10.34 -1.10
CA ALA A 476 -34.97 9.05 -1.32
C ALA A 476 -34.21 8.19 -2.35
N GLU A 477 -33.84 8.74 -3.50
CA GLU A 477 -33.03 8.02 -4.51
C GLU A 477 -31.65 7.62 -3.97
N LYS A 478 -31.00 8.51 -3.21
CA LYS A 478 -29.72 8.17 -2.56
C LYS A 478 -29.88 6.97 -1.62
N LYS A 479 -30.97 6.91 -0.84
CA LYS A 479 -31.29 5.76 0.01
C LYS A 479 -31.53 4.49 -0.82
N ARG A 480 -32.32 4.55 -1.89
CA ARG A 480 -32.56 3.40 -2.80
C ARG A 480 -31.27 2.86 -3.41
N ILE A 481 -30.40 3.75 -3.91
CA ILE A 481 -29.09 3.36 -4.48
C ILE A 481 -28.17 2.76 -3.41
N GLU A 482 -28.21 3.28 -2.19
CA GLU A 482 -27.43 2.69 -1.09
C GLU A 482 -27.94 1.30 -0.73
N GLU A 483 -29.26 1.11 -0.71
CA GLU A 483 -29.89 -0.18 -0.46
C GLU A 483 -29.59 -1.20 -1.57
N GLU A 484 -29.66 -0.80 -2.84
CA GLU A 484 -29.23 -1.65 -3.97
C GLU A 484 -27.76 -2.03 -3.86
N LYS A 485 -26.88 -1.11 -3.46
CA LYS A 485 -25.47 -1.41 -3.21
C LYS A 485 -25.28 -2.39 -2.06
N ARG A 486 -26.13 -2.33 -1.02
CA ARG A 486 -26.12 -3.31 0.07
C ARG A 486 -26.57 -4.69 -0.43
N LYS A 487 -27.69 -4.76 -1.14
CA LYS A 487 -28.19 -5.99 -1.78
C LYS A 487 -27.16 -6.63 -2.72
N LEU A 488 -26.47 -5.82 -3.53
CA LEU A 488 -25.41 -6.30 -4.43
C LEU A 488 -24.19 -6.84 -3.66
N LYS A 489 -23.79 -6.18 -2.57
CA LYS A 489 -22.69 -6.66 -1.72
C LYS A 489 -23.05 -7.97 -1.02
N GLU A 490 -24.29 -8.09 -0.55
CA GLU A 490 -24.78 -9.31 0.09
C GLU A 490 -24.83 -10.48 -0.90
N LYS A 491 -25.33 -10.25 -2.13
CA LYS A 491 -25.28 -11.25 -3.21
C LYS A 491 -23.84 -11.70 -3.50
N LYS A 492 -22.88 -10.78 -3.60
CA LYS A 492 -21.46 -11.10 -3.80
C LYS A 492 -20.85 -11.89 -2.64
N SER A 493 -21.22 -11.55 -1.40
CA SER A 493 -20.76 -12.28 -0.21
C SER A 493 -21.31 -13.71 -0.18
N LYS A 494 -22.59 -13.89 -0.52
CA LYS A 494 -23.23 -15.22 -0.60
C LYS A 494 -22.60 -16.07 -1.72
N GLU A 495 -22.27 -15.45 -2.85
CA GLU A 495 -21.59 -16.15 -3.96
C GLU A 495 -20.15 -16.55 -3.59
N GLU A 496 -19.40 -15.66 -2.92
CA GLU A 496 -18.05 -15.98 -2.44
C GLU A 496 -18.07 -17.10 -1.39
N GLU A 497 -19.08 -17.11 -0.51
CA GLU A 497 -19.28 -18.19 0.46
C GLU A 497 -19.59 -19.53 -0.23
N LYS A 498 -20.45 -19.54 -1.27
CA LYS A 498 -20.71 -20.74 -2.07
C LYS A 498 -19.44 -21.28 -2.72
N ARG A 499 -18.64 -20.42 -3.34
CA ARG A 499 -17.35 -20.81 -3.95
C ARG A 499 -16.36 -21.39 -2.93
N LEU A 500 -16.31 -20.83 -1.72
CA LEU A 500 -15.46 -21.35 -0.64
C LEU A 500 -15.93 -22.74 -0.16
N ARG A 501 -17.25 -22.96 -0.06
CA ARG A 501 -17.81 -24.28 0.28
C ARG A 501 -17.50 -25.31 -0.81
N GLU A 502 -17.61 -24.94 -2.08
CA GLU A 502 -17.24 -25.81 -3.22
C GLU A 502 -15.74 -26.15 -3.21
N GLU A 503 -14.85 -25.17 -2.98
CA GLU A 503 -13.41 -25.41 -2.89
C GLU A 503 -13.04 -26.32 -1.70
N GLU A 504 -13.79 -26.22 -0.59
CA GLU A 504 -13.60 -27.11 0.58
C GLU A 504 -14.07 -28.54 0.30
N LEU A 505 -15.19 -28.72 -0.39
CA LEU A 505 -15.66 -30.02 -0.85
C LEU A 505 -14.69 -30.66 -1.85
N GLU A 506 -14.15 -29.89 -2.78
CA GLU A 506 -13.15 -30.37 -3.74
C GLU A 506 -11.84 -30.79 -3.04
N LYS A 507 -11.40 -30.03 -2.03
CA LYS A 507 -10.26 -30.43 -1.19
C LYS A 507 -10.51 -31.72 -0.42
N LYS A 508 -11.71 -31.90 0.15
CA LYS A 508 -12.08 -33.15 0.82
C LYS A 508 -12.04 -34.33 -0.14
N LYS A 509 -12.58 -34.19 -1.36
CA LYS A 509 -12.51 -35.24 -2.39
C LYS A 509 -11.06 -35.60 -2.74
N ARG A 510 -10.18 -34.61 -2.92
CA ARG A 510 -8.75 -34.83 -3.19
C ARG A 510 -7.99 -35.46 -2.01
N GLU A 511 -8.36 -35.15 -0.78
CA GLU A 511 -7.77 -35.78 0.42
C GLU A 511 -8.21 -37.24 0.54
N GLU A 512 -9.50 -37.53 0.31
CA GLU A 512 -10.04 -38.88 0.30
C GLU A 512 -9.40 -39.75 -0.80
N GLU A 513 -9.19 -39.20 -1.99
CA GLU A 513 -8.52 -39.88 -3.10
C GLU A 513 -7.05 -40.21 -2.76
N LYS A 514 -6.34 -39.29 -2.09
CA LYS A 514 -4.97 -39.54 -1.60
C LYS A 514 -4.93 -40.61 -0.51
N GLU A 515 -5.91 -40.64 0.38
CA GLU A 515 -5.99 -41.70 1.39
C GLU A 515 -6.23 -43.06 0.74
N LYS A 516 -7.10 -43.14 -0.28
CA LYS A 516 -7.30 -44.37 -1.07
C LYS A 516 -6.03 -44.81 -1.79
N GLN A 517 -5.22 -43.89 -2.32
CA GLN A 517 -3.92 -44.22 -2.92
C GLN A 517 -2.92 -44.74 -1.88
N ILE A 518 -2.81 -44.09 -0.72
CA ILE A 518 -1.92 -44.52 0.37
C ILE A 518 -2.33 -45.91 0.89
N GLU A 519 -3.64 -46.19 0.96
CA GLU A 519 -4.13 -47.50 1.36
C GLU A 519 -3.78 -48.59 0.34
N LYS A 520 -3.90 -48.29 -0.97
CA LYS A 520 -3.45 -49.20 -2.04
C LYS A 520 -1.95 -49.49 -1.94
N GLU A 521 -1.12 -48.46 -1.77
CA GLU A 521 0.34 -48.63 -1.59
C GLU A 521 0.68 -49.49 -0.35
N ARG A 522 -0.07 -49.34 0.75
CA ARG A 522 0.14 -50.19 1.94
C ARG A 522 -0.21 -51.65 1.67
N LYS A 523 -1.34 -51.91 1.01
CA LYS A 523 -1.74 -53.27 0.63
C LYS A 523 -0.72 -53.91 -0.31
N GLU A 524 -0.11 -53.13 -1.20
CA GLU A 524 0.93 -53.60 -2.11
C GLU A 524 2.25 -53.90 -1.37
N LYS A 525 2.68 -53.03 -0.45
CA LYS A 525 3.84 -53.29 0.41
C LYS A 525 3.66 -54.53 1.28
N ASP A 526 2.48 -54.71 1.88
CA ASP A 526 2.18 -55.90 2.67
C ASP A 526 2.21 -57.18 1.81
N LYS A 527 1.80 -57.09 0.53
CA LYS A 527 1.92 -58.22 -0.43
C LYS A 527 3.38 -58.51 -0.76
N GLN A 528 4.21 -57.48 -1.00
CA GLN A 528 5.65 -57.64 -1.25
C GLN A 528 6.38 -58.23 -0.04
N GLU A 529 6.11 -57.74 1.17
CA GLU A 529 6.72 -58.25 2.40
C GLU A 529 6.37 -59.72 2.64
N LYS A 530 5.11 -60.13 2.38
CA LYS A 530 4.71 -61.54 2.43
C LYS A 530 5.43 -62.41 1.41
N LEU A 531 5.74 -61.86 0.23
CA LEU A 531 6.42 -62.58 -0.85
C LEU A 531 7.91 -62.74 -0.54
N GLU A 532 8.57 -61.69 -0.02
CA GLU A 532 9.93 -61.77 0.52
C GLU A 532 10.03 -62.75 1.70
N GLU A 533 9.04 -62.75 2.60
CA GLU A 533 9.03 -63.69 3.73
C GLU A 533 8.92 -65.15 3.25
N ARG A 534 8.11 -65.43 2.21
CA ARG A 534 8.05 -66.75 1.58
C ARG A 534 9.39 -67.16 0.99
N GLN A 535 10.04 -66.27 0.24
CA GLN A 535 11.38 -66.53 -0.33
C GLN A 535 12.42 -66.84 0.75
N ARG A 536 12.43 -66.06 1.85
CA ARG A 536 13.33 -66.33 2.99
C ARG A 536 13.07 -67.69 3.64
N ARG A 537 11.81 -68.10 3.75
CA ARG A 537 11.44 -69.41 4.30
C ARG A 537 11.91 -70.55 3.39
N GLU A 538 11.79 -70.40 2.07
CA GLU A 538 12.29 -71.36 1.09
C GLU A 538 13.83 -71.44 1.10
N GLU A 539 14.52 -70.30 1.19
CA GLU A 539 15.98 -70.27 1.29
C GLU A 539 16.48 -70.98 2.56
N ILE A 540 15.80 -70.79 3.69
CA ILE A 540 16.12 -71.51 4.93
C ILE A 540 15.89 -73.02 4.78
N LYS A 541 14.85 -73.46 4.05
CA LYS A 541 14.64 -74.89 3.77
C LYS A 541 15.77 -75.47 2.94
N ARG A 542 16.17 -74.79 1.85
CA ARG A 542 17.30 -75.22 1.00
C ARG A 542 18.60 -75.35 1.78
N ARG A 543 18.91 -74.38 2.64
CA ARG A 543 20.12 -74.43 3.50
C ARG A 543 20.09 -75.61 4.48
N LYS A 544 18.91 -75.97 5.01
CA LYS A 544 18.78 -77.12 5.90
C LYS A 544 18.94 -78.45 5.15
N GLU A 545 18.43 -78.54 3.93
CA GLU A 545 18.61 -79.71 3.05
C GLU A 545 20.09 -79.88 2.65
N GLU A 546 20.78 -78.80 2.29
CA GLU A 546 22.23 -78.80 2.02
C GLU A 546 23.07 -79.17 3.25
N GLU A 547 22.63 -78.79 4.45
CA GLU A 547 23.31 -79.12 5.71
C GLU A 547 23.07 -80.59 6.11
N SER A 548 21.89 -81.16 5.81
CA SER A 548 21.65 -82.60 5.96
C SER A 548 22.41 -83.47 4.96
N ALA A 549 22.71 -82.95 3.76
CA ALA A 549 23.51 -83.64 2.75
C ALA A 549 25.02 -83.69 3.07
N LYS A 550 25.49 -83.01 4.12
CA LYS A 550 26.91 -82.94 4.52
C LYS A 550 27.28 -83.76 5.77
N LYS A 551 26.41 -84.67 6.23
CA LYS A 551 26.78 -85.64 7.28
C LYS A 551 27.45 -86.87 6.64
N PRO A 552 28.65 -87.28 7.11
CA PRO A 552 29.30 -88.48 6.61
C PRO A 552 28.55 -89.74 7.05
N LEU A 553 28.32 -90.63 6.07
CA LEU A 553 27.87 -92.01 6.25
C LEU A 553 28.79 -92.72 7.25
N PHE A 554 28.23 -93.17 8.38
CA PHE A 554 28.90 -94.11 9.28
C PHE A 554 28.34 -95.50 8.97
N ILE A 555 29.16 -96.31 8.29
CA ILE A 555 28.92 -97.72 7.95
C ILE A 555 29.48 -98.57 9.08
N LEU A 556 28.75 -99.59 9.54
CA LEU A 556 29.25 -100.84 10.15
C LEU A 556 28.08 -101.85 10.28
N PRO A 557 28.33 -103.18 10.43
CA PRO A 557 27.99 -104.17 9.40
C PRO A 557 27.08 -105.34 9.85
N THR A 558 26.72 -106.12 8.83
CA THR A 558 25.89 -107.34 8.72
C THR A 558 26.20 -108.53 9.63
N LYS A 559 25.15 -109.32 9.99
CA LYS A 559 25.06 -110.80 10.02
C LYS A 559 23.58 -111.22 10.27
N LYS A 560 22.97 -112.01 9.36
CA LYS A 560 22.56 -113.44 9.49
C LYS A 560 21.49 -113.67 10.59
N GLU A 561 20.43 -114.44 10.47
CA GLU A 561 19.90 -115.44 9.51
C GLU A 561 18.44 -115.73 9.96
N GLU A 562 17.63 -116.28 9.05
CA GLU A 562 16.43 -117.14 9.22
C GLU A 562 15.30 -116.89 10.25
N GLU A 563 14.10 -117.24 9.74
CA GLU A 563 13.07 -118.06 10.39
C GLU A 563 11.68 -117.43 10.65
N GLU A 564 10.70 -118.32 10.69
CA GLU A 564 9.36 -118.27 10.10
C GLU A 564 8.28 -117.48 10.87
N LEU A 565 7.18 -117.22 10.15
CA LEU A 565 5.86 -116.77 10.66
C LEU A 565 5.32 -117.68 11.77
N PRO A 566 4.56 -117.16 12.76
CA PRO A 566 3.09 -117.26 12.68
C PRO A 566 2.32 -116.07 13.35
N PRO A 567 0.97 -116.01 13.27
CA PRO A 567 0.18 -114.81 13.59
C PRO A 567 -0.28 -114.71 15.06
N LEU A 568 -0.50 -113.46 15.53
CA LEU A 568 -1.35 -112.97 16.64
C LEU A 568 -1.33 -113.74 17.99
N PRO A 569 -1.17 -113.05 19.14
CA PRO A 569 -2.31 -112.32 19.72
C PRO A 569 -1.94 -111.04 20.52
N LEU A 570 -2.96 -110.23 20.82
CA LEU A 570 -2.92 -109.14 21.81
C LEU A 570 -2.40 -109.63 23.17
N PRO A 571 -1.56 -108.82 23.85
CA PRO A 571 -1.68 -108.67 25.29
C PRO A 571 -1.68 -107.19 25.70
N THR A 572 -2.67 -106.84 26.52
CA THR A 572 -2.60 -105.75 27.48
C THR A 572 -1.26 -105.79 28.23
N LEU A 573 -0.40 -104.79 28.00
CA LEU A 573 0.77 -104.52 28.83
C LEU A 573 0.82 -103.00 29.02
N GLU A 574 0.73 -102.56 30.27
CA GLU A 574 1.16 -101.22 30.68
C GLU A 574 2.66 -101.12 30.37
N GLU A 575 3.01 -100.77 29.13
CA GLU A 575 4.36 -100.32 28.80
C GLU A 575 4.54 -98.97 29.48
N GLU A 576 5.21 -98.99 30.63
CA GLU A 576 5.86 -97.81 31.16
C GLU A 576 6.75 -97.24 30.06
N MET A 577 6.29 -96.15 29.41
CA MET A 577 7.09 -95.47 28.41
C MET A 577 8.45 -95.15 29.05
N PRO A 578 9.57 -95.39 28.35
CA PRO A 578 10.90 -95.14 28.89
C PRO A 578 11.01 -93.70 29.37
N GLU A 579 11.62 -93.50 30.55
CA GLU A 579 11.79 -92.19 31.21
C GLU A 579 12.28 -91.06 30.27
N GLU A 580 13.04 -91.42 29.23
CA GLU A 580 13.52 -90.51 28.20
C GLU A 580 12.41 -89.94 27.30
N GLU A 581 11.36 -90.71 26.99
CA GLU A 581 10.20 -90.24 26.20
C GLU A 581 9.31 -89.30 27.03
N TYR A 582 9.15 -89.57 28.33
CA TYR A 582 8.47 -88.64 29.26
C TYR A 582 9.17 -87.30 29.35
N GLU A 583 10.51 -87.29 29.45
CA GLU A 583 11.28 -86.03 29.45
C GLU A 583 11.17 -85.26 28.14
N GLU A 584 11.15 -85.95 26.99
CA GLU A 584 10.97 -85.30 25.69
C GLU A 584 9.57 -84.71 25.53
N GLU A 585 8.54 -85.43 25.96
CA GLU A 585 7.16 -84.95 25.88
C GLU A 585 6.93 -83.74 26.79
N GLU A 586 7.53 -83.73 27.98
CA GLU A 586 7.48 -82.59 28.90
C GLU A 586 8.22 -81.36 28.32
N LYS A 587 9.36 -81.56 27.67
CA LYS A 587 10.08 -80.48 26.94
C LYS A 587 9.23 -79.92 25.79
N ARG A 588 8.51 -80.76 25.05
CA ARG A 588 7.59 -80.35 23.97
C ARG A 588 6.39 -79.56 24.53
N LYS A 589 5.78 -80.01 25.62
CA LYS A 589 4.69 -79.30 26.33
C LYS A 589 5.16 -77.92 26.82
N LEU A 590 6.35 -77.84 27.43
CA LEU A 590 6.95 -76.58 27.89
C LEU A 590 7.27 -75.61 26.74
N GLU A 591 7.68 -76.12 25.57
CA GLU A 591 7.93 -75.29 24.39
C GLU A 591 6.62 -74.74 23.78
N LEU A 592 5.57 -75.57 23.72
CA LEU A 592 4.24 -75.16 23.28
C LEU A 592 3.64 -74.09 24.21
N GLU A 593 3.77 -74.26 25.53
CA GLU A 593 3.31 -73.28 26.50
C GLU A 593 4.06 -71.93 26.35
N LYS A 594 5.38 -71.97 26.12
CA LYS A 594 6.18 -70.76 25.82
C LYS A 594 5.77 -70.10 24.51
N LYS A 595 5.31 -70.85 23.51
CA LYS A 595 4.80 -70.31 22.24
C LYS A 595 3.44 -69.63 22.46
N LEU A 596 2.52 -70.25 23.20
CA LEU A 596 1.22 -69.68 23.56
C LEU A 596 1.37 -68.38 24.36
N ARG A 597 2.19 -68.35 25.42
CA ARG A 597 2.46 -67.13 26.20
C ARG A 597 3.07 -66.01 25.35
N LYS A 598 3.91 -66.34 24.38
CA LYS A 598 4.47 -65.34 23.43
C LYS A 598 3.41 -64.80 22.47
N GLU A 599 2.46 -65.62 22.04
CA GLU A 599 1.38 -65.21 21.16
C GLU A 599 0.36 -64.31 21.89
N GLU A 600 -0.03 -64.67 23.11
CA GLU A 600 -0.87 -63.84 23.97
C GLU A 600 -0.23 -62.47 24.24
N LEU A 601 1.07 -62.43 24.51
CA LEU A 601 1.80 -61.18 24.70
C LEU A 601 1.83 -60.32 23.41
N LYS A 602 1.81 -60.94 22.22
CA LYS A 602 1.68 -60.21 20.95
C LYS A 602 0.27 -59.63 20.80
N LYS A 603 -0.78 -60.42 21.08
CA LYS A 603 -2.19 -59.98 21.04
C LYS A 603 -2.43 -58.81 22.01
N GLN A 604 -1.92 -58.90 23.24
CA GLN A 604 -2.01 -57.80 24.22
C GLN A 604 -1.32 -56.51 23.72
N LYS A 605 -0.12 -56.63 23.14
CA LYS A 605 0.60 -55.46 22.58
C LYS A 605 -0.09 -54.86 21.37
N GLU A 606 -0.77 -55.66 20.55
CA GLU A 606 -1.57 -55.16 19.44
C GLU A 606 -2.81 -54.42 19.91
N PHE A 607 -3.51 -54.97 20.90
CA PHE A 607 -4.66 -54.32 21.53
C PHE A 607 -4.27 -52.99 22.19
N GLU A 608 -3.14 -52.93 22.89
CA GLU A 608 -2.62 -51.69 23.49
C GLU A 608 -2.26 -50.64 22.41
N LYS A 609 -1.67 -51.07 21.28
CA LYS A 609 -1.41 -50.18 20.14
C LYS A 609 -2.70 -49.62 19.53
N GLN A 610 -3.77 -50.42 19.44
CA GLN A 610 -5.08 -49.97 18.96
C GLN A 610 -5.70 -48.94 19.90
N ARG A 611 -5.73 -49.21 21.22
CA ARG A 611 -6.20 -48.24 22.22
C ARG A 611 -5.45 -46.90 22.15
N ILE A 612 -4.12 -46.94 22.05
CA ILE A 612 -3.30 -45.72 21.92
C ILE A 612 -3.61 -44.98 20.61
N LYS A 613 -3.95 -45.69 19.52
CA LYS A 613 -4.30 -45.09 18.23
C LYS A 613 -5.65 -44.38 18.31
N GLU A 614 -6.66 -45.03 18.88
CA GLU A 614 -8.00 -44.46 19.10
C GLU A 614 -7.96 -43.26 20.05
N GLU A 615 -7.22 -43.35 21.15
CA GLU A 615 -7.05 -42.25 22.09
C GLU A 615 -6.40 -41.02 21.43
N LYS A 616 -5.36 -41.23 20.61
CA LYS A 616 -4.75 -40.15 19.82
C LYS A 616 -5.73 -39.53 18.82
N GLU A 617 -6.67 -40.29 18.30
CA GLU A 617 -7.69 -39.80 17.39
C GLU A 617 -8.76 -38.99 18.12
N ARG A 618 -9.23 -39.45 19.28
CA ARG A 618 -10.11 -38.69 20.17
C ARG A 618 -9.51 -37.33 20.54
N ILE A 619 -8.24 -37.31 20.97
CA ILE A 619 -7.51 -36.06 21.29
C ILE A 619 -7.40 -35.12 20.08
N ARG A 620 -7.27 -35.67 18.86
CA ARG A 620 -7.24 -34.85 17.63
C ARG A 620 -8.60 -34.24 17.31
N LEU A 621 -9.68 -34.99 17.50
CA LEU A 621 -11.05 -34.52 17.28
C LEU A 621 -11.42 -33.45 18.31
N GLU A 622 -11.09 -33.65 19.57
CA GLU A 622 -11.30 -32.69 20.65
C GLU A 622 -10.57 -31.37 20.38
N LYS A 623 -9.28 -31.43 20.01
CA LYS A 623 -8.52 -30.23 19.58
C LYS A 623 -9.05 -29.56 18.32
N LYS A 624 -9.79 -30.27 17.46
CA LYS A 624 -10.48 -29.65 16.31
C LYS A 624 -11.71 -28.89 16.79
N ARG A 625 -12.52 -29.47 17.68
CA ARG A 625 -13.70 -28.82 18.29
C ARG A 625 -13.32 -27.56 19.05
N GLU A 626 -12.31 -27.64 19.91
CA GLU A 626 -11.78 -26.49 20.68
C GLU A 626 -11.34 -25.32 19.77
N ARG A 627 -10.68 -25.63 18.64
CA ARG A 627 -10.29 -24.60 17.67
C ARG A 627 -11.46 -23.99 16.92
N GLU A 628 -12.52 -24.75 16.71
CA GLU A 628 -13.72 -24.30 16.03
C GLU A 628 -14.55 -23.40 16.96
N GLU A 629 -14.68 -23.77 18.23
CA GLU A 629 -15.27 -22.95 19.29
C GLU A 629 -14.51 -21.63 19.47
N ALA A 630 -13.18 -21.68 19.61
CA ALA A 630 -12.35 -20.49 19.67
C ALA A 630 -12.45 -19.60 18.40
N ARG A 631 -12.79 -20.19 17.24
CA ARG A 631 -13.05 -19.44 16.01
C ARG A 631 -14.43 -18.78 16.04
N LYS A 632 -15.45 -19.44 16.60
CA LYS A 632 -16.80 -18.88 16.81
C LYS A 632 -16.76 -17.72 17.79
N GLU A 633 -16.10 -17.88 18.94
CA GLU A 633 -15.93 -16.81 19.93
C GLU A 633 -15.24 -15.56 19.33
N ARG A 634 -14.17 -15.74 18.55
CA ARG A 634 -13.49 -14.62 17.86
C ARG A 634 -14.35 -13.91 16.82
N ILE A 635 -15.32 -14.61 16.24
CA ILE A 635 -16.28 -14.01 15.29
C ILE A 635 -17.31 -13.21 16.07
N GLU A 636 -17.80 -13.75 17.18
CA GLU A 636 -18.76 -13.08 18.06
C GLU A 636 -18.17 -11.84 18.73
N GLU A 637 -16.94 -11.93 19.25
CA GLU A 637 -16.19 -10.80 19.82
C GLU A 637 -16.03 -9.66 18.80
N LYS A 638 -15.76 -10.00 17.53
CA LYS A 638 -15.70 -8.99 16.45
C LYS A 638 -17.04 -8.33 16.17
N ARG A 639 -18.15 -9.05 16.30
CA ARG A 639 -19.51 -8.49 16.15
C ARG A 639 -19.79 -7.51 17.28
N ARG A 640 -19.49 -7.89 18.54
CA ARG A 640 -19.64 -7.01 19.71
C ARG A 640 -18.83 -5.71 19.55
N ILE A 641 -17.55 -5.81 19.16
CA ILE A 641 -16.70 -4.63 18.90
C ILE A 641 -17.23 -3.77 17.74
N GLU A 642 -17.89 -4.37 16.74
CA GLU A 642 -18.47 -3.62 15.63
C GLU A 642 -19.77 -2.90 16.03
N GLU A 643 -20.59 -3.52 16.89
CA GLU A 643 -21.78 -2.92 17.49
C GLU A 643 -21.42 -1.76 18.41
N GLU A 644 -20.47 -1.95 19.33
CA GLU A 644 -19.95 -0.89 20.20
C GLU A 644 -19.41 0.31 19.39
N LYS A 645 -18.74 0.04 18.25
CA LYS A 645 -18.30 1.11 17.33
C LYS A 645 -19.45 1.83 16.62
N LYS A 646 -20.58 1.16 16.38
CA LYS A 646 -21.76 1.80 15.79
C LYS A 646 -22.44 2.68 16.83
N GLU A 647 -22.55 2.21 18.07
CA GLU A 647 -23.09 2.97 19.19
C GLU A 647 -22.24 4.21 19.50
N ALA A 648 -20.91 4.06 19.60
CA ALA A 648 -20.00 5.20 19.80
C ALA A 648 -20.09 6.24 18.67
N ARG A 649 -20.39 5.81 17.43
CA ARG A 649 -20.63 6.74 16.31
C ARG A 649 -21.96 7.46 16.40
N LEU A 650 -22.99 6.82 16.97
CA LEU A 650 -24.29 7.44 17.20
C LEU A 650 -24.19 8.48 18.31
N LEU A 651 -23.57 8.13 19.43
CA LEU A 651 -23.26 9.06 20.54
C LEU A 651 -22.50 10.28 20.05
N LYS A 652 -21.38 10.08 19.34
CA LYS A 652 -20.59 11.20 18.78
C LYS A 652 -21.35 12.06 17.77
N LYS A 653 -22.39 11.49 17.14
CA LYS A 653 -23.26 12.26 16.24
C LYS A 653 -24.28 13.09 17.04
N GLN A 654 -24.82 12.55 18.12
CA GLN A 654 -25.69 13.29 19.05
C GLN A 654 -24.93 14.43 19.72
N GLU A 655 -23.72 14.20 20.24
CA GLU A 655 -22.85 15.25 20.81
C GLU A 655 -22.65 16.41 19.83
N ARG A 656 -22.33 16.12 18.57
CA ARG A 656 -22.17 17.16 17.53
C ARG A 656 -23.47 17.90 17.23
N GLU A 657 -24.60 17.22 17.28
CA GLU A 657 -25.92 17.83 17.09
C GLU A 657 -26.28 18.75 18.28
N GLU A 658 -25.87 18.40 19.50
CA GLU A 658 -26.02 19.24 20.70
C GLU A 658 -25.05 20.43 20.71
N GLU A 659 -23.77 20.22 20.40
CA GLU A 659 -22.77 21.29 20.22
C GLU A 659 -23.23 22.29 19.14
N SER A 660 -23.82 21.81 18.05
CA SER A 660 -24.33 22.69 17.00
C SER A 660 -25.55 23.52 17.42
N LYS A 661 -26.29 23.10 18.45
CA LYS A 661 -27.42 23.85 19.02
C LYS A 661 -27.00 24.87 20.06
N THR A 662 -25.91 24.62 20.79
CA THR A 662 -25.38 25.56 21.80
C THR A 662 -24.62 26.72 21.16
N ILE A 663 -23.86 26.46 20.09
CA ILE A 663 -23.11 27.49 19.35
C ILE A 663 -24.05 28.56 18.75
N THR A 664 -25.24 28.18 18.28
CA THR A 664 -26.19 29.16 17.69
C THR A 664 -26.81 30.14 18.69
N LYS A 665 -26.75 29.89 20.00
CA LYS A 665 -27.27 30.83 21.01
C LYS A 665 -26.18 31.73 21.59
N SER A 666 -24.98 31.18 21.79
CA SER A 666 -23.82 31.92 22.30
C SER A 666 -23.30 32.94 21.29
N ASP A 667 -23.24 32.57 20.01
CA ASP A 667 -22.68 33.43 18.96
C ASP A 667 -23.59 34.63 18.63
N GLU A 668 -24.91 34.53 18.88
CA GLU A 668 -25.84 35.66 18.67
C GLU A 668 -25.65 36.76 19.74
N GLU A 669 -25.35 36.40 20.99
CA GLU A 669 -25.13 37.37 22.09
C GLU A 669 -23.76 38.07 21.98
N GLU A 670 -22.70 37.35 21.55
CA GLU A 670 -21.36 37.96 21.38
C GLU A 670 -21.29 38.90 20.17
N ILE A 671 -22.03 38.61 19.09
CA ILE A 671 -22.08 39.48 17.90
C ILE A 671 -22.81 40.80 18.21
N GLU A 672 -23.84 40.79 19.05
CA GLU A 672 -24.51 42.02 19.49
C GLU A 672 -23.62 42.90 20.38
N GLN A 673 -22.82 42.31 21.26
CA GLN A 673 -21.85 43.07 22.07
C GLN A 673 -20.70 43.64 21.25
N ALA A 674 -20.20 42.92 20.24
CA ALA A 674 -19.12 43.40 19.37
C ALA A 674 -19.56 44.56 18.45
N ILE A 675 -20.83 44.58 18.04
CA ILE A 675 -21.40 45.69 17.24
C ILE A 675 -21.61 46.94 18.09
N GLY A 676 -21.83 46.80 19.41
CA GLY A 676 -21.94 47.92 20.35
C GLY A 676 -20.64 48.72 20.53
N ARG A 677 -19.48 48.05 20.51
CA ARG A 677 -18.17 48.67 20.79
C ARG A 677 -17.57 49.47 19.63
N LEU A 678 -18.07 49.32 18.40
CA LEU A 678 -17.51 49.99 17.20
C LEU A 678 -18.11 51.38 16.92
N LYS A 679 -18.87 51.97 17.85
CA LYS A 679 -19.52 53.28 17.66
C LYS A 679 -18.84 54.47 18.35
N GLU A 680 -17.77 54.27 19.09
CA GLU A 680 -17.06 55.35 19.79
C GLU A 680 -15.55 55.25 19.57
N GLU A 681 -15.02 55.89 18.54
CA GLU A 681 -13.60 56.27 18.52
C GLU A 681 -13.37 57.47 17.58
N LYS A 682 -12.78 58.53 18.16
CA LYS A 682 -12.42 59.82 17.56
C LYS A 682 -11.09 59.72 16.78
N PRO A 683 -10.82 60.60 15.80
CA PRO A 683 -9.58 60.57 15.02
C PRO A 683 -8.43 61.26 15.74
N ILE A 684 -7.22 60.70 15.63
CA ILE A 684 -5.94 61.26 16.10
C ILE A 684 -5.09 61.67 14.88
N GLU A 685 -4.44 62.81 15.01
CA GLU A 685 -3.68 63.56 13.99
C GLU A 685 -2.34 62.93 13.61
N GLU A 686 -1.90 63.25 12.39
CA GLU A 686 -0.60 62.89 11.81
C GLU A 686 0.51 63.82 12.33
N GLU A 687 1.64 63.25 12.78
CA GLU A 687 2.90 63.98 12.96
C GLU A 687 4.04 63.45 12.08
N LYS A 688 4.87 64.40 11.65
CA LYS A 688 5.96 64.31 10.70
C LYS A 688 7.28 63.89 11.37
N GLY A 689 8.16 63.30 10.56
CA GLY A 689 9.58 63.65 10.53
C GLY A 689 10.55 62.74 11.27
N GLY A 690 11.72 62.51 10.66
CA GLY A 690 12.87 61.88 11.30
C GLY A 690 13.78 61.13 10.32
N ALA A 691 14.74 61.84 9.74
CA ALA A 691 15.96 61.27 9.18
C ALA A 691 16.87 60.80 10.33
N ILE A 692 17.75 59.81 10.10
CA ILE A 692 19.08 59.65 10.75
C ILE A 692 19.85 58.46 10.12
N GLU A 693 21.01 58.82 9.58
CA GLU A 693 22.37 58.23 9.63
C GLU A 693 22.72 56.82 9.12
N GLU A 694 23.77 56.86 8.27
CA GLU A 694 24.69 55.78 7.91
C GLU A 694 25.44 55.23 9.13
N ALA A 695 25.46 53.91 9.28
CA ALA A 695 26.40 53.20 10.13
C ALA A 695 27.00 52.02 9.38
N THR A 696 28.32 51.90 9.54
CA THR A 696 29.28 50.99 8.91
C THR A 696 28.97 49.50 9.09
N PRO A 697 29.37 48.63 8.14
CA PRO A 697 29.21 47.18 8.28
C PRO A 697 30.30 46.62 9.19
N ILE A 698 29.92 46.27 10.41
CA ILE A 698 30.71 45.42 11.30
C ILE A 698 30.74 44.01 10.68
N VAL A 699 31.93 43.57 10.25
CA VAL A 699 32.21 42.18 9.87
C VAL A 699 32.23 41.34 11.15
N PRO A 700 31.30 40.39 11.37
CA PRO A 700 31.35 39.52 12.54
C PRO A 700 32.44 38.47 12.35
N SER A 701 33.27 38.31 13.38
CA SER A 701 34.29 37.27 13.50
C SER A 701 33.66 35.88 13.34
N LEU A 702 34.36 35.04 12.58
CA LEU A 702 33.87 33.78 11.99
C LEU A 702 33.95 32.58 12.97
N GLU A 703 33.72 32.79 14.25
CA GLU A 703 33.95 31.78 15.29
C GLU A 703 32.67 31.45 16.05
N SER A 704 31.73 30.80 15.34
CA SER A 704 30.71 29.85 15.83
C SER A 704 29.50 29.83 14.90
N ARG A 705 29.72 29.54 13.61
CA ARG A 705 28.58 29.20 12.73
C ARG A 705 27.82 28.05 13.39
N ASP A 706 26.52 28.26 13.57
CA ASP A 706 25.67 27.34 14.29
C ASP A 706 25.78 25.96 13.65
N GLU A 707 26.10 24.93 14.43
CA GLU A 707 26.42 23.60 13.90
C GLU A 707 25.27 23.04 13.04
N VAL A 708 24.03 23.46 13.34
CA VAL A 708 22.82 23.18 12.55
C VAL A 708 22.88 23.82 11.16
N GLU A 709 23.29 25.07 11.05
CA GLU A 709 23.43 25.78 9.77
C GLU A 709 24.53 25.12 8.92
N SER A 710 25.61 24.68 9.56
CA SER A 710 26.69 23.92 8.89
C SER A 710 26.20 22.59 8.30
N ILE A 711 25.23 21.92 8.95
CA ILE A 711 24.58 20.73 8.44
C ILE A 711 23.67 21.08 7.26
N ASN A 712 22.86 22.13 7.38
CA ASN A 712 21.91 22.54 6.34
C ASN A 712 22.63 22.91 5.03
N ILE A 713 23.74 23.65 5.10
CA ILE A 713 24.58 23.95 3.94
C ILE A 713 25.13 22.66 3.30
N LYS A 714 25.57 21.70 4.12
CA LYS A 714 26.06 20.41 3.58
C LYS A 714 24.94 19.55 2.99
N ILE A 715 23.71 19.63 3.51
CA ILE A 715 22.54 18.97 2.93
C ILE A 715 22.23 19.56 1.56
N ALA A 716 22.25 20.89 1.42
CA ALA A 716 22.09 21.56 0.11
C ALA A 716 23.15 21.08 -0.90
N ASN A 717 24.43 21.13 -0.51
CA ASN A 717 25.53 20.64 -1.36
C ASN A 717 25.39 19.15 -1.74
N ALA A 718 24.85 18.32 -0.83
CA ALA A 718 24.61 16.91 -1.12
C ALA A 718 23.43 16.72 -2.09
N ARG A 719 22.40 17.56 -2.02
CA ARG A 719 21.29 17.57 -2.98
C ARG A 719 21.74 18.05 -4.35
N ASP A 720 22.58 19.07 -4.42
CA ASP A 720 23.15 19.55 -5.68
C ASP A 720 23.98 18.43 -6.36
N ALA A 721 24.84 17.75 -5.60
CA ALA A 721 25.59 16.59 -6.11
C ALA A 721 24.66 15.43 -6.56
N LEU A 722 23.51 15.24 -5.91
CA LEU A 722 22.51 14.26 -6.35
C LEU A 722 21.81 14.68 -7.65
N MET A 723 21.56 15.97 -7.87
CA MET A 723 21.01 16.49 -9.13
C MET A 723 21.99 16.31 -10.29
N ASP A 724 23.29 16.48 -10.02
CA ASP A 724 24.37 16.25 -10.99
C ASP A 724 24.71 14.75 -11.19
N LEU A 725 23.99 13.84 -10.51
CA LEU A 725 24.21 12.39 -10.51
C LEU A 725 25.60 11.94 -9.99
N ASP A 726 26.31 12.82 -9.28
CA ASP A 726 27.58 12.53 -8.61
C ASP A 726 27.33 11.84 -7.25
N LEU A 727 27.03 10.54 -7.33
CA LEU A 727 26.70 9.71 -6.16
C LEU A 727 27.85 9.60 -5.15
N GLU A 728 29.10 9.63 -5.62
CA GLU A 728 30.30 9.50 -4.79
C GLU A 728 30.44 10.74 -3.89
N ARG A 729 30.32 11.93 -4.48
CA ARG A 729 30.35 13.21 -3.76
C ARG A 729 29.16 13.37 -2.82
N ALA A 730 27.95 12.98 -3.25
CA ALA A 730 26.77 12.98 -2.39
C ALA A 730 26.93 12.03 -1.18
N LYS A 731 27.52 10.85 -1.38
CA LYS A 731 27.83 9.89 -0.31
C LYS A 731 28.86 10.45 0.68
N GLN A 732 29.92 11.08 0.18
CA GLN A 732 30.93 11.72 1.03
C GLN A 732 30.33 12.89 1.83
N ALA A 733 29.48 13.72 1.21
CA ALA A 733 28.78 14.80 1.89
C ALA A 733 27.87 14.27 3.02
N TYR A 734 27.11 13.19 2.76
CA TYR A 734 26.29 12.52 3.77
C TYR A 734 27.11 12.01 4.97
N ILE A 735 28.27 11.39 4.72
CA ILE A 735 29.15 10.92 5.80
C ILE A 735 29.65 12.11 6.65
N LYS A 736 30.02 13.23 6.00
CA LYS A 736 30.42 14.45 6.71
C LYS A 736 29.26 15.03 7.54
N ILE A 737 28.03 14.99 7.04
CA ILE A 737 26.83 15.40 7.79
C ILE A 737 26.65 14.51 9.04
N MET A 738 26.74 13.18 8.89
CA MET A 738 26.58 12.25 10.02
C MET A 738 27.64 12.44 11.11
N LYS A 739 28.87 12.81 10.74
CA LYS A 739 29.92 13.14 11.72
C LYS A 739 29.58 14.37 12.57
N ILE A 740 28.98 15.40 11.97
CA ILE A 740 28.55 16.61 12.69
C ILE A 740 27.29 16.29 13.50
N TYR A 741 26.31 15.62 12.90
CA TYR A 741 25.07 15.22 13.57
C TYR A 741 25.33 14.46 14.86
N ASN A 742 26.30 13.54 14.89
CA ASN A 742 26.62 12.77 16.09
C ASN A 742 27.15 13.64 17.24
N LYS A 743 27.81 14.77 16.93
CA LYS A 743 28.34 15.74 17.90
C LYS A 743 27.28 16.71 18.43
N LEU A 744 26.15 16.88 17.74
CA LEU A 744 25.07 17.77 18.16
C LEU A 744 24.40 17.35 19.49
N SER A 745 23.88 18.33 20.22
CA SER A 745 22.95 18.11 21.34
C SER A 745 21.61 17.53 20.86
N ASN A 746 20.83 16.90 21.75
CA ASN A 746 19.59 16.21 21.38
C ASN A 746 18.55 17.14 20.74
N ASP A 747 18.47 18.41 21.16
CA ASP A 747 17.51 19.36 20.61
C ASP A 747 17.92 19.79 19.19
N LYS A 748 19.21 20.07 18.98
CA LYS A 748 19.75 20.34 17.64
C LYS A 748 19.64 19.13 16.72
N LYS A 749 19.82 17.90 17.23
CA LYS A 749 19.58 16.65 16.48
C LYS A 749 18.14 16.56 16.00
N ARG A 750 17.15 16.87 16.84
CA ARG A 750 15.73 16.84 16.45
C ARG A 750 15.41 17.79 15.30
N ALA A 751 16.03 18.98 15.30
CA ALA A 751 15.80 19.98 14.25
C ALA A 751 16.24 19.50 12.86
N VAL A 752 17.40 18.83 12.75
CA VAL A 752 17.97 18.42 11.45
C VAL A 752 17.67 16.96 11.06
N TYR A 753 17.12 16.15 11.97
CA TYR A 753 16.94 14.71 11.75
C TYR A 753 16.06 14.40 10.53
N SER A 754 14.96 15.14 10.35
CA SER A 754 14.05 14.94 9.20
C SER A 754 14.78 15.17 7.89
N ASP A 755 15.53 16.27 7.78
CA ASP A 755 16.23 16.64 6.54
C ASP A 755 17.35 15.65 6.20
N ILE A 756 18.08 15.15 7.21
CA ILE A 756 19.11 14.11 7.02
C ILE A 756 18.48 12.80 6.57
N MET A 757 17.31 12.44 7.11
CA MET A 757 16.59 11.23 6.73
C MET A 757 16.07 11.31 5.29
N ASP A 758 15.50 12.46 4.90
CA ASP A 758 15.02 12.69 3.54
C ASP A 758 16.19 12.62 2.54
N LEU A 759 17.34 13.25 2.85
CA LEU A 759 18.56 13.15 2.04
C LEU A 759 19.05 11.70 1.87
N TYR A 760 18.95 10.86 2.92
CA TYR A 760 19.29 9.44 2.83
C TYR A 760 18.37 8.69 1.87
N GLU A 761 17.06 8.95 1.92
CA GLU A 761 16.09 8.32 1.02
C GLU A 761 16.28 8.78 -0.43
N GLU A 762 16.51 10.08 -0.65
CA GLU A 762 16.84 10.69 -1.95
C GLU A 762 18.08 10.00 -2.55
N ARG A 763 19.20 9.92 -1.81
CA ARG A 763 20.42 9.24 -2.27
C ARG A 763 20.17 7.77 -2.62
N LYS A 764 19.47 7.03 -1.77
CA LYS A 764 19.18 5.60 -1.98
C LYS A 764 18.24 5.36 -3.16
N ASN A 765 17.39 6.33 -3.49
CA ASN A 765 16.55 6.28 -4.67
C ASN A 765 17.38 6.57 -5.93
N ALA A 766 18.25 7.59 -5.91
CA ALA A 766 19.18 7.87 -7.01
C ALA A 766 20.11 6.68 -7.32
N GLU A 767 20.71 6.07 -6.29
CA GLU A 767 21.51 4.84 -6.44
C GLU A 767 20.72 3.68 -7.07
N ARG A 768 19.41 3.59 -6.79
CA ARG A 768 18.53 2.56 -7.36
C ARG A 768 18.16 2.85 -8.82
N VAL A 769 18.11 4.12 -9.21
CA VAL A 769 17.83 4.52 -10.60
C VAL A 769 19.05 4.24 -11.47
N ILE A 770 20.25 4.59 -11.03
CA ILE A 770 21.49 4.36 -11.81
C ILE A 770 21.83 2.86 -11.94
N LYS A 771 21.46 2.04 -10.95
CA LYS A 771 21.65 0.57 -11.02
C LYS A 771 20.68 -0.16 -11.95
N ARG A 772 19.66 0.52 -12.47
CA ARG A 772 18.68 -0.04 -13.41
C ARG A 772 19.03 0.41 -14.81
#